data_AF-A0A9P4W3Z6-F1
#
_entry.id   AF-A0A9P4W3Z6-F1
#
_cell.length_a   1.000
_cell.length_b   1.000
_cell.length_c   1.000
_cell.angle_alpha   90.00
_cell.angle_beta   90.00
_cell.angle_gamma   90.00
#
_symmetry.space_group_name_H-M   'P 1'
#
loop_
_entity.id
_entity.type
_entity.pdbx_description
1 polymer ?
#
loop_
_entity_poly.entity_id
_entity_poly.type
_entity_poly.pdbx_seq_one_letter_code
_entity_poly.pdbx_strand_id
1 'polypeptide(L)'
;MNVNELATELGAEPNLLLRLLRYAATQWMVEQVDVDAFRATDVTSYLCMSGLESVVFHVTERNIALYNALPKWLAENSYKQPQDNKWLPFNLSKNTNLHFFEWLSQRPRHQQAFNEYMSFQRVGQQSWLDAFPLEKYMKESNSSSVNRKLVVDVGGGYGHQCQEILKRYPGVRGRIVLQDTHMAAIDCAKTIEGLEVVHHDFTNAQPVQGACVYYLRNILHDWPDQACQDILRHLKAALASDSVILLDELVIQEGSGHWYGASFDLLMMANYGARERSLTEWDRILKKSGLERKEFIPYRKKCKFGAVITGLDLNCVGEETVAQLRQATWEHKLLIIKGQHDLEPNRGWDLLQKLDPTSKKIDNTTFARAFYPKNAIVANIRYVEVPDAGSFVFIGKGQQDDPRYGKPGLNMGDGNLNQYYSKPLSDSEFEAGRTRFHWWSTDGTFWQYEPPTFTMLRPIKFPAGGLDKQIVEWADGSDQRMEVKPGRTAFVDVEQLYDMLSDEEKRMLDHSWVEYMYWPYEWIKGCRGAPNGLGVASEGREVPEEEMEKIEEIDKTWQKKYPLVWVNPVTGRKSFQVQHNLARRLFIRRGPNDDPKVIDDVAKVRKFLDDFHLRIIKPEYIWVGPDEEQDLLLFQNYGLFHTKIDYPASWGVRTVHQGWLPGGEKPKGPVPIPGED
;
A
#
# COMPACT_ATOMS: atom_id res chain seq x y z
N MET A 1 8.91 15.19 33.27
CA MET A 1 8.97 14.97 34.73
C MET A 1 10.41 14.87 35.16
N ASN A 2 10.71 15.28 36.41
CA ASN A 2 12.06 15.22 36.95
C ASN A 2 12.41 13.78 37.37
N VAL A 3 13.68 13.37 37.25
CA VAL A 3 14.12 12.02 37.62
C VAL A 3 13.84 11.69 39.08
N ASN A 4 13.98 12.64 40.00
CA ASN A 4 13.72 12.37 41.43
C ASN A 4 12.23 12.10 41.71
N GLU A 5 11.35 12.76 40.97
CA GLU A 5 9.89 12.52 41.04
C GLU A 5 9.58 11.11 40.52
N LEU A 6 10.07 10.74 39.33
CA LEU A 6 9.88 9.39 38.79
C LEU A 6 10.47 8.32 39.71
N ALA A 7 11.67 8.55 40.24
CA ALA A 7 12.35 7.60 41.11
C ALA A 7 11.54 7.35 42.39
N THR A 8 10.92 8.40 42.95
CA THR A 8 10.03 8.29 44.11
C THR A 8 8.78 7.48 43.77
N GLU A 9 8.12 7.76 42.64
CA GLU A 9 6.92 7.03 42.21
C GLU A 9 7.19 5.56 41.91
N LEU A 10 8.33 5.25 41.29
CA LEU A 10 8.71 3.90 40.88
C LEU A 10 9.41 3.10 42.00
N GLY A 11 9.72 3.73 43.13
CA GLY A 11 10.56 3.13 44.18
C GLY A 11 11.98 2.78 43.72
N ALA A 12 12.53 3.56 42.77
CA ALA A 12 13.85 3.34 42.18
C ALA A 12 14.92 4.27 42.78
N GLU A 13 16.20 3.90 42.67
CA GLU A 13 17.31 4.78 43.05
C GLU A 13 17.53 5.84 41.95
N PRO A 14 17.56 7.16 42.28
CA PRO A 14 17.60 8.21 41.27
C PRO A 14 18.76 8.12 40.28
N ASN A 15 19.98 7.78 40.73
CA ASN A 15 21.12 7.71 39.82
C ASN A 15 21.04 6.51 38.87
N LEU A 16 20.54 5.36 39.36
CA LEU A 16 20.24 4.22 38.51
C LEU A 16 19.19 4.58 37.46
N LEU A 17 18.08 5.20 37.86
CA LEU A 17 17.02 5.59 36.93
C LEU A 17 17.54 6.59 35.88
N LEU A 18 18.31 7.59 36.29
CA LEU A 18 18.96 8.55 35.39
C LEU A 18 19.83 7.84 34.34
N ARG A 19 20.62 6.85 34.75
CA ARG A 19 21.48 6.07 33.83
C ARG A 19 20.66 5.31 32.80
N LEU A 20 19.55 4.70 33.21
CA LEU A 20 18.65 3.97 32.30
C LEU A 20 17.94 4.93 31.34
N LEU A 21 17.40 6.04 31.84
CA LEU A 21 16.70 7.04 31.03
C LEU A 21 17.62 7.73 30.02
N ARG A 22 18.90 7.98 30.36
CA ARG A 22 19.89 8.50 29.40
C ARG A 22 20.10 7.55 28.23
N TYR A 23 20.27 6.25 28.49
CA TYR A 23 20.37 5.27 27.39
C TYR A 23 19.07 5.21 26.59
N ALA A 24 17.92 5.14 27.28
CA ALA A 24 16.61 5.10 26.64
C ALA A 24 16.37 6.32 25.72
N ALA A 25 16.84 7.50 26.13
CA ALA A 25 16.78 8.71 25.32
C ALA A 25 17.57 8.61 24.02
N THR A 26 18.76 7.98 24.02
CA THR A 26 19.53 7.76 22.79
C THR A 26 18.84 6.84 21.78
N GLN A 27 17.87 6.03 22.24
CA GLN A 27 17.10 5.10 21.42
C GLN A 27 15.67 5.62 21.15
N TRP A 28 15.40 6.89 21.47
CA TRP A 28 14.08 7.53 21.33
C TRP A 28 12.95 6.86 22.13
N MET A 29 13.27 6.01 23.11
CA MET A 29 12.29 5.37 23.99
C MET A 29 11.64 6.37 24.96
N VAL A 30 12.35 7.45 25.26
CA VAL A 30 11.91 8.67 25.97
C VAL A 30 12.67 9.84 25.36
N GLU A 31 12.29 11.08 25.66
CA GLU A 31 13.05 12.27 25.25
C GLU A 31 13.62 12.98 26.47
N GLN A 32 14.92 13.27 26.44
CA GLN A 32 15.58 14.08 27.46
C GLN A 32 15.39 15.56 27.14
N VAL A 33 14.63 16.28 27.97
CA VAL A 33 14.29 17.69 27.78
C VAL A 33 15.13 18.64 28.65
N ASP A 34 15.81 18.09 29.67
CA ASP A 34 16.79 18.79 30.51
C ASP A 34 17.76 17.77 31.14
N VAL A 35 18.76 18.23 31.91
CA VAL A 35 19.78 17.40 32.56
C VAL A 35 19.19 16.23 33.33
N ASP A 36 18.11 16.48 34.09
CA ASP A 36 17.40 15.49 34.92
C ASP A 36 15.89 15.47 34.63
N ALA A 37 15.48 15.81 33.41
CA ALA A 37 14.07 15.82 33.03
C ALA A 37 13.83 15.08 31.71
N PHE A 38 12.79 14.24 31.71
CA PHE A 38 12.41 13.41 30.57
C PHE A 38 10.91 13.54 30.27
N ARG A 39 10.53 13.35 29.01
CA ARG A 39 9.12 13.22 28.57
C ARG A 39 8.91 11.96 27.74
N ALA A 40 7.66 11.50 27.70
CA ALA A 40 7.27 10.36 26.87
C ALA A 40 7.37 10.71 25.38
N THR A 41 7.72 9.70 24.58
CA THR A 41 7.65 9.72 23.11
C THR A 41 6.54 8.77 22.64
N ASP A 42 6.33 8.69 21.33
CA ASP A 42 5.47 7.67 20.74
C ASP A 42 5.94 6.24 21.06
N VAL A 43 7.25 6.04 21.20
CA VAL A 43 7.82 4.75 21.61
C VAL A 43 7.47 4.44 23.06
N THR A 44 7.51 5.43 23.96
CA THR A 44 7.02 5.24 25.35
C THR A 44 5.56 4.81 25.34
N SER A 45 4.73 5.50 24.56
CA SER A 45 3.30 5.22 24.46
C SER A 45 3.04 3.82 23.91
N TYR A 46 3.80 3.40 22.90
CA TYR A 46 3.77 2.04 22.37
C TYR A 46 4.18 1.01 23.43
N LEU A 47 5.26 1.27 24.17
CA LEU A 47 5.76 0.40 25.24
C LEU A 47 4.76 0.22 26.40
N CYS A 48 3.86 1.17 26.59
CA CYS A 48 2.80 1.14 27.60
C CYS A 48 1.51 0.45 27.15
N MET A 49 1.42 -0.05 25.91
CA MET A 49 0.25 -0.79 25.44
C MET A 49 0.02 -2.06 26.27
N SER A 50 -1.26 -2.35 26.59
CA SER A 50 -1.64 -3.50 27.42
C SER A 50 -1.15 -4.82 26.82
N GLY A 51 -0.34 -5.56 27.58
CA GLY A 51 0.28 -6.84 27.20
C GLY A 51 1.66 -6.72 26.51
N LEU A 52 2.15 -5.51 26.24
CA LEU A 52 3.49 -5.38 25.66
C LEU A 52 4.61 -5.73 26.67
N GLU A 53 4.36 -5.62 27.98
CA GLU A 53 5.29 -6.18 28.99
C GLU A 53 5.54 -7.66 28.74
N SER A 54 4.49 -8.42 28.43
CA SER A 54 4.57 -9.84 28.16
C SER A 54 5.24 -10.11 26.82
N VAL A 55 5.06 -9.25 25.81
CA VAL A 55 5.85 -9.30 24.58
C VAL A 55 7.33 -9.10 24.86
N VAL A 56 7.69 -8.09 25.65
CA VAL A 56 9.08 -7.80 26.02
C VAL A 56 9.65 -8.98 26.79
N PHE A 57 8.96 -9.49 27.81
CA PHE A 57 9.34 -10.68 28.57
C PHE A 57 9.56 -11.89 27.65
N HIS A 58 8.63 -12.17 26.74
CA HIS A 58 8.73 -13.26 25.79
C HIS A 58 9.99 -13.13 24.92
N VAL A 59 10.25 -11.94 24.37
CA VAL A 59 11.39 -11.69 23.48
C VAL A 59 12.71 -11.73 24.26
N THR A 60 12.80 -11.07 25.42
CA THR A 60 14.07 -10.97 26.16
C THR A 60 14.47 -12.30 26.79
N GLU A 61 13.56 -12.94 27.53
CA GLU A 61 13.85 -14.20 28.21
C GLU A 61 14.14 -15.31 27.19
N ARG A 62 13.40 -15.37 26.07
CA ARG A 62 13.60 -16.43 25.07
C ARG A 62 14.74 -16.11 24.11
N ASN A 63 14.64 -15.00 23.36
CA ASN A 63 15.48 -14.79 22.18
C ASN A 63 16.92 -14.45 22.56
N ILE A 64 17.16 -13.65 23.61
CA ILE A 64 18.52 -13.26 23.99
C ILE A 64 19.33 -14.49 24.41
N ALA A 65 18.76 -15.32 25.29
CA ALA A 65 19.40 -16.56 25.75
C ALA A 65 19.65 -17.53 24.58
N LEU A 66 18.70 -17.65 23.66
CA LEU A 66 18.80 -18.50 22.47
C LEU A 66 19.92 -18.03 21.53
N TYR A 67 19.99 -16.74 21.20
CA TYR A 67 21.03 -16.21 20.33
C TYR A 67 22.43 -16.31 20.96
N ASN A 68 22.53 -16.20 22.29
CA ASN A 68 23.80 -16.46 23.00
C ASN A 68 24.22 -17.94 22.91
N ALA A 69 23.27 -18.88 22.87
CA ALA A 69 23.55 -20.31 22.74
C ALA A 69 23.88 -20.73 21.30
N LEU A 70 23.38 -20.00 20.30
CA LEU A 70 23.47 -20.37 18.89
C LEU A 70 24.91 -20.62 18.38
N PRO A 71 25.93 -19.76 18.63
CA PRO A 71 27.29 -20.02 18.16
C PRO A 71 27.89 -21.31 18.74
N LYS A 72 27.62 -21.59 20.01
CA LYS A 72 28.07 -22.82 20.68
C LYS A 72 27.38 -24.04 20.08
N TRP A 73 26.06 -23.99 19.92
CA TRP A 73 25.29 -25.08 19.30
C TRP A 73 25.77 -25.35 17.87
N LEU A 74 26.04 -24.32 17.06
CA LEU A 74 26.55 -24.49 15.70
C LEU A 74 27.89 -25.24 15.68
N ALA A 75 28.82 -24.88 16.57
CA ALA A 75 30.10 -25.57 16.69
C ALA A 75 29.93 -27.04 17.12
N GLU A 76 29.09 -27.31 18.12
CA GLU A 76 28.81 -28.67 18.61
C GLU A 76 28.03 -29.51 17.58
N ASN A 77 27.15 -28.90 16.78
CA ASN A 77 26.40 -29.55 15.71
C ASN A 77 27.18 -29.66 14.39
N SER A 78 28.48 -29.30 14.39
CA SER A 78 29.33 -29.31 13.18
C SER A 78 28.74 -28.52 12.01
N TYR A 79 28.04 -27.42 12.30
CA TYR A 79 27.38 -26.55 11.31
C TYR A 79 26.41 -27.27 10.37
N LYS A 80 25.77 -28.35 10.83
CA LYS A 80 24.74 -29.07 10.08
C LYS A 80 23.36 -28.48 10.35
N GLN A 81 22.43 -28.75 9.43
CA GLN A 81 21.01 -28.49 9.67
C GLN A 81 20.51 -29.32 10.86
N PRO A 82 19.56 -28.82 11.67
CA PRO A 82 18.89 -29.62 12.70
C PRO A 82 18.32 -30.91 12.09
N GLN A 83 18.54 -32.04 12.77
CA GLN A 83 18.02 -33.35 12.35
C GLN A 83 16.81 -33.80 13.17
N ASP A 84 16.60 -33.20 14.34
CA ASP A 84 15.47 -33.39 15.22
C ASP A 84 15.10 -32.06 15.91
N ASN A 85 14.02 -32.08 16.69
CA ASN A 85 13.50 -30.94 17.41
C ASN A 85 13.79 -30.95 18.93
N LYS A 86 14.76 -31.79 19.36
CA LYS A 86 15.18 -31.94 20.77
C LYS A 86 16.65 -31.57 20.99
N TRP A 87 17.41 -31.34 19.92
CA TRP A 87 18.77 -30.79 19.95
C TRP A 87 18.86 -29.49 19.14
N LEU A 88 18.40 -28.39 19.74
CA LEU A 88 18.38 -27.06 19.13
C LEU A 88 19.11 -26.02 20.00
N PRO A 89 19.44 -24.83 19.44
CA PRO A 89 19.92 -23.69 20.23
C PRO A 89 19.00 -23.37 21.42
N PHE A 90 17.69 -23.51 21.23
CA PHE A 90 16.71 -23.41 22.32
C PHE A 90 17.01 -24.38 23.47
N ASN A 91 17.18 -25.68 23.19
CA ASN A 91 17.46 -26.72 24.18
C ASN A 91 18.73 -26.41 24.97
N LEU A 92 19.79 -25.99 24.28
CA LEU A 92 21.04 -25.59 24.91
C LEU A 92 20.85 -24.35 25.80
N SER A 93 20.10 -23.35 25.33
CA SER A 93 19.87 -22.09 26.08
C SER A 93 19.02 -22.28 27.34
N LYS A 94 18.07 -23.21 27.31
CA LYS A 94 17.13 -23.48 28.43
C LYS A 94 17.52 -24.69 29.26
N ASN A 95 18.63 -25.35 28.92
CA ASN A 95 19.10 -26.58 29.55
C ASN A 95 17.98 -27.62 29.68
N THR A 96 17.35 -27.96 28.56
CA THR A 96 16.18 -28.83 28.50
C THR A 96 16.22 -29.76 27.30
N ASN A 97 15.62 -30.94 27.42
CA ASN A 97 15.42 -31.91 26.34
C ASN A 97 13.98 -31.89 25.77
N LEU A 98 13.15 -30.96 26.23
CA LEU A 98 11.77 -30.81 25.79
C LEU A 98 11.69 -30.04 24.47
N HIS A 99 10.66 -30.32 23.68
CA HIS A 99 10.29 -29.45 22.58
C HIS A 99 9.78 -28.09 23.13
N PHE A 100 9.87 -27.02 22.33
CA PHE A 100 9.46 -25.67 22.77
C PHE A 100 8.05 -25.64 23.38
N PHE A 101 7.05 -26.19 22.68
CA PHE A 101 5.66 -26.17 23.18
C PHE A 101 5.46 -27.04 24.44
N GLU A 102 6.18 -28.15 24.56
CA GLU A 102 6.17 -28.97 25.79
C GLU A 102 6.75 -28.17 26.96
N TRP A 103 7.88 -27.50 26.74
CA TRP A 103 8.52 -26.64 27.74
C TRP A 103 7.65 -25.45 28.16
N LEU A 104 6.92 -24.87 27.20
CA LEU A 104 6.02 -23.73 27.39
C LEU A 104 4.79 -24.12 28.23
N SER A 105 4.17 -25.27 27.93
CA SER A 105 2.99 -25.78 28.63
C SER A 105 3.21 -25.98 30.14
N GLN A 106 4.46 -26.22 30.55
CA GLN A 106 4.84 -26.38 31.95
C GLN A 106 5.12 -25.04 32.67
N ARG A 107 4.98 -23.89 31.97
CA ARG A 107 5.40 -22.57 32.45
C ARG A 107 4.32 -21.51 32.17
N PRO A 108 3.33 -21.34 33.08
CA PRO A 108 2.18 -20.48 32.84
C PRO A 108 2.50 -19.05 32.41
N ARG A 109 3.49 -18.37 33.04
CA ARG A 109 3.91 -17.01 32.65
C ARG A 109 4.47 -16.96 31.23
N HIS A 110 5.28 -17.94 30.83
CA HIS A 110 5.86 -17.99 29.48
C HIS A 110 4.79 -18.28 28.45
N GLN A 111 3.87 -19.19 28.76
CA GLN A 111 2.73 -19.52 27.92
C GLN A 111 1.82 -18.32 27.69
N GLN A 112 1.46 -17.59 28.76
CA GLN A 112 0.70 -16.35 28.66
C GLN A 112 1.43 -15.34 27.77
N ALA A 113 2.72 -15.13 28.01
CA ALA A 113 3.52 -14.19 27.26
C ALA A 113 3.65 -14.54 25.77
N PHE A 114 3.75 -15.83 25.43
CA PHE A 114 3.72 -16.31 24.05
C PHE A 114 2.37 -16.01 23.38
N ASN A 115 1.26 -16.26 24.06
CA ASN A 115 -0.08 -16.01 23.51
C ASN A 115 -0.34 -14.51 23.31
N GLU A 116 0.09 -13.67 24.26
CA GLU A 116 0.03 -12.21 24.12
C GLU A 116 0.91 -11.74 22.96
N TYR A 117 2.12 -12.29 22.80
CA TYR A 117 2.95 -12.03 21.63
C TYR A 117 2.27 -12.38 20.30
N MET A 118 1.60 -13.53 20.20
CA MET A 118 0.84 -13.90 19.01
C MET A 118 -0.33 -12.96 18.72
N SER A 119 -0.95 -12.40 19.78
CA SER A 119 -1.96 -11.35 19.67
C SER A 119 -1.38 -10.06 19.10
N PHE A 120 -0.24 -9.63 19.65
CA PHE A 120 0.45 -8.38 19.29
C PHE A 120 1.01 -8.36 17.87
N GLN A 121 1.39 -9.52 17.32
CA GLN A 121 1.83 -9.61 15.93
C GLN A 121 0.79 -9.08 14.93
N ARG A 122 -0.50 -8.97 15.33
CA ARG A 122 -1.56 -8.40 14.49
C ARG A 122 -1.67 -6.88 14.53
N VAL A 123 -1.15 -6.23 15.57
CA VAL A 123 -1.34 -4.79 15.75
C VAL A 123 -0.74 -4.04 14.57
N GLY A 124 -1.58 -3.31 13.83
CA GLY A 124 -1.19 -2.54 12.65
C GLY A 124 -0.97 -3.37 11.37
N GLN A 125 -1.23 -4.68 11.38
CA GLN A 125 -1.24 -5.48 10.15
C GLN A 125 -2.61 -5.45 9.48
N GLN A 126 -2.63 -5.52 8.15
CA GLN A 126 -3.86 -5.66 7.37
C GLN A 126 -4.48 -7.05 7.61
N SER A 127 -5.82 -7.13 7.59
CA SER A 127 -6.52 -8.40 7.79
C SER A 127 -6.41 -9.29 6.57
N TRP A 128 -6.29 -10.61 6.77
CA TRP A 128 -6.45 -11.58 5.68
C TRP A 128 -7.86 -11.56 5.09
N LEU A 129 -8.88 -11.11 5.86
CA LEU A 129 -10.26 -10.94 5.37
C LEU A 129 -10.40 -9.78 4.38
N ASP A 130 -9.43 -8.86 4.33
CA ASP A 130 -9.41 -7.79 3.31
C ASP A 130 -8.93 -8.32 1.96
N ALA A 131 -8.31 -9.49 1.93
CA ALA A 131 -7.68 -10.07 0.74
C ALA A 131 -8.35 -11.37 0.30
N PHE A 132 -8.70 -12.26 1.23
CA PHE A 132 -9.34 -13.53 0.96
C PHE A 132 -10.89 -13.37 0.96
N PRO A 133 -11.58 -13.72 -0.13
CA PRO A 133 -13.02 -13.48 -0.27
C PRO A 133 -13.86 -14.54 0.45
N LEU A 134 -13.91 -14.48 1.79
CA LEU A 134 -14.63 -15.46 2.62
C LEU A 134 -16.12 -15.55 2.27
N GLU A 135 -16.73 -14.45 1.83
CA GLU A 135 -18.16 -14.36 1.45
C GLU A 135 -18.53 -15.28 0.29
N LYS A 136 -17.58 -15.61 -0.59
CA LYS A 136 -17.78 -16.57 -1.67
C LYS A 136 -18.16 -17.94 -1.10
N TYR A 137 -17.37 -18.42 -0.15
CA TYR A 137 -17.56 -19.71 0.52
C TYR A 137 -18.81 -19.71 1.43
N MET A 138 -19.18 -18.54 1.98
CA MET A 138 -20.45 -18.38 2.71
C MET A 138 -21.68 -18.61 1.81
N LYS A 139 -21.67 -18.08 0.59
CA LYS A 139 -22.78 -18.25 -0.37
C LYS A 139 -22.87 -19.69 -0.88
N GLU A 140 -21.73 -20.27 -1.26
CA GLU A 140 -21.65 -21.63 -1.78
C GLU A 140 -22.17 -22.65 -0.74
N SER A 141 -21.75 -22.51 0.52
CA SER A 141 -22.21 -23.37 1.60
C SER A 141 -23.72 -23.27 1.90
N ASN A 142 -24.33 -22.09 1.75
CA ASN A 142 -25.78 -21.89 1.90
C ASN A 142 -26.60 -22.49 0.75
N SER A 143 -25.99 -22.74 -0.42
CA SER A 143 -26.66 -23.40 -1.56
C SER A 143 -26.72 -24.92 -1.42
N SER A 144 -25.89 -25.49 -0.54
CA SER A 144 -25.85 -26.92 -0.27
C SER A 144 -26.92 -27.32 0.74
N SER A 145 -27.54 -28.49 0.58
CA SER A 145 -28.54 -29.02 1.52
C SER A 145 -27.96 -29.44 2.88
N VAL A 146 -26.65 -29.25 3.10
CA VAL A 146 -25.90 -29.68 4.29
C VAL A 146 -25.33 -28.45 4.98
N ASN A 147 -25.67 -28.23 6.25
CA ASN A 147 -25.17 -27.11 7.04
C ASN A 147 -23.69 -27.34 7.43
N ARG A 148 -22.76 -27.05 6.50
CA ARG A 148 -21.32 -27.21 6.66
C ARG A 148 -20.71 -26.10 7.52
N LYS A 149 -19.65 -26.45 8.26
CA LYS A 149 -18.78 -25.47 8.92
C LYS A 149 -18.10 -24.61 7.85
N LEU A 150 -18.13 -23.30 8.07
CA LEU A 150 -17.55 -22.33 7.16
C LEU A 150 -16.03 -22.32 7.28
N VAL A 151 -15.52 -22.13 8.50
CA VAL A 151 -14.07 -22.09 8.78
C VAL A 151 -13.75 -23.02 9.93
N VAL A 152 -12.69 -23.81 9.77
CA VAL A 152 -11.98 -24.50 10.85
C VAL A 152 -10.63 -23.83 11.02
N ASP A 153 -10.44 -23.12 12.13
CA ASP A 153 -9.20 -22.45 12.53
C ASP A 153 -8.31 -23.46 13.27
N VAL A 154 -7.33 -24.03 12.56
CA VAL A 154 -6.49 -25.13 13.04
C VAL A 154 -5.26 -24.56 13.73
N GLY A 155 -5.15 -24.79 15.05
CA GLY A 155 -4.15 -24.13 15.89
C GLY A 155 -4.50 -22.66 16.16
N GLY A 156 -5.79 -22.36 16.31
CA GLY A 156 -6.31 -20.99 16.37
C GLY A 156 -5.96 -20.20 17.64
N GLY A 157 -5.28 -20.81 18.62
CA GLY A 157 -4.86 -20.18 19.86
C GLY A 157 -6.05 -19.59 20.62
N TYR A 158 -5.95 -18.30 20.99
CA TYR A 158 -7.00 -17.59 21.73
C TYR A 158 -8.20 -17.19 20.85
N GLY A 159 -8.22 -17.58 19.56
CA GLY A 159 -9.38 -17.37 18.67
C GLY A 159 -9.52 -15.96 18.12
N HIS A 160 -8.41 -15.23 18.04
CA HIS A 160 -8.39 -13.86 17.51
C HIS A 160 -8.92 -13.76 16.07
N GLN A 161 -8.63 -14.77 15.24
CA GLN A 161 -9.07 -14.83 13.85
C GLN A 161 -10.57 -15.15 13.78
N CYS A 162 -11.00 -16.10 14.60
CA CYS A 162 -12.43 -16.41 14.79
C CYS A 162 -13.25 -15.19 15.25
N GLN A 163 -12.76 -14.41 16.23
CA GLN A 163 -13.41 -13.17 16.69
C GLN A 163 -13.57 -12.14 15.58
N GLU A 164 -12.54 -12.00 14.74
CA GLU A 164 -12.54 -11.05 13.63
C GLU A 164 -13.56 -11.43 12.56
N ILE A 165 -13.63 -12.72 12.21
CA ILE A 165 -14.68 -13.27 11.33
C ILE A 165 -16.06 -12.97 11.93
N LEU A 166 -16.29 -13.29 13.21
CA LEU A 166 -17.59 -13.11 13.86
C LEU A 166 -18.00 -11.64 13.95
N LYS A 167 -17.04 -10.73 14.14
CA LYS A 167 -17.26 -9.27 14.14
C LYS A 167 -17.68 -8.78 12.76
N ARG A 168 -17.03 -9.27 11.70
CA ARG A 168 -17.28 -8.83 10.32
C ARG A 168 -18.51 -9.50 9.69
N TYR A 169 -18.79 -10.75 10.08
CA TYR A 169 -19.89 -11.55 9.55
C TYR A 169 -20.74 -12.16 10.69
N PRO A 170 -21.55 -11.36 11.41
CA PRO A 170 -22.34 -11.88 12.53
C PRO A 170 -23.28 -13.05 12.18
N GLY A 171 -23.66 -13.18 10.90
CA GLY A 171 -24.51 -14.26 10.40
C GLY A 171 -23.86 -15.65 10.32
N VAL A 172 -22.56 -15.79 10.60
CA VAL A 172 -21.85 -17.09 10.57
C VAL A 172 -21.68 -17.74 11.95
N ARG A 173 -22.34 -17.21 12.98
CA ARG A 173 -22.37 -17.78 14.34
C ARG A 173 -22.71 -19.27 14.30
N GLY A 174 -21.94 -20.08 15.05
CA GLY A 174 -22.06 -21.54 15.12
C GLY A 174 -21.48 -22.30 13.91
N ARG A 175 -20.93 -21.59 12.92
CA ARG A 175 -20.33 -22.19 11.71
C ARG A 175 -18.81 -22.09 11.69
N ILE A 176 -18.21 -21.49 12.71
CA ILE A 176 -16.76 -21.39 12.89
C ILE A 176 -16.34 -22.37 13.98
N VAL A 177 -15.29 -23.16 13.72
CA VAL A 177 -14.69 -24.08 14.69
C VAL A 177 -13.26 -23.65 14.93
N LEU A 178 -12.89 -23.46 16.19
CA LEU A 178 -11.50 -23.31 16.62
C LEU A 178 -10.97 -24.64 17.14
N GLN A 179 -9.75 -24.98 16.73
CA GLN A 179 -9.03 -26.16 17.18
C GLN A 179 -7.71 -25.77 17.81
N ASP A 180 -7.42 -26.33 18.99
CA ASP A 180 -6.12 -26.18 19.66
C ASP A 180 -5.88 -27.36 20.63
N THR A 181 -4.64 -27.55 21.07
CA THR A 181 -4.29 -28.56 22.11
C THR A 181 -4.11 -27.93 23.48
N HIS A 182 -3.89 -26.61 23.56
CA HIS A 182 -3.55 -25.97 24.82
C HIS A 182 -4.80 -25.57 25.59
N MET A 183 -4.99 -26.12 26.81
CA MET A 183 -6.20 -25.88 27.60
C MET A 183 -6.49 -24.41 27.91
N ALA A 184 -5.47 -23.59 28.22
CA ALA A 184 -5.70 -22.16 28.45
C ALA A 184 -6.17 -21.42 27.18
N ALA A 185 -5.74 -21.86 25.99
CA ALA A 185 -6.19 -21.29 24.73
C ALA A 185 -7.62 -21.71 24.43
N ILE A 186 -7.92 -22.99 24.61
CA ILE A 186 -9.28 -23.55 24.54
C ILE A 186 -10.24 -22.83 25.49
N ASP A 187 -9.86 -22.63 26.75
CA ASP A 187 -10.71 -21.98 27.75
C ASP A 187 -10.91 -20.49 27.47
N CYS A 188 -9.88 -19.80 26.97
CA CYS A 188 -10.00 -18.42 26.47
C CYS A 188 -10.98 -18.37 25.28
N ALA A 189 -10.81 -19.24 24.28
CA ALA A 189 -11.64 -19.27 23.09
C ALA A 189 -13.12 -19.60 23.38
N LYS A 190 -13.39 -20.43 24.40
CA LYS A 190 -14.77 -20.73 24.85
C LYS A 190 -15.55 -19.50 25.33
N THR A 191 -14.87 -18.41 25.68
CA THR A 191 -15.53 -17.15 26.07
C THR A 191 -16.09 -16.38 24.87
N ILE A 192 -15.74 -16.78 23.63
CA ILE A 192 -16.17 -16.12 22.40
C ILE A 192 -17.58 -16.60 22.03
N GLU A 193 -18.56 -15.70 22.08
CA GLU A 193 -19.95 -16.01 21.72
C GLU A 193 -20.08 -16.43 20.24
N GLY A 194 -20.72 -17.57 19.99
CA GLY A 194 -20.98 -18.07 18.63
C GLY A 194 -19.81 -18.84 17.98
N LEU A 195 -18.75 -19.13 18.73
CA LEU A 195 -17.63 -19.98 18.31
C LEU A 195 -17.80 -21.41 18.86
N GLU A 196 -17.58 -22.41 18.01
CA GLU A 196 -17.38 -23.78 18.48
C GLU A 196 -15.89 -24.01 18.77
N VAL A 197 -15.56 -24.62 19.90
CA VAL A 197 -14.18 -24.86 20.32
C VAL A 197 -13.95 -26.34 20.54
N VAL A 198 -12.96 -26.89 19.85
CA VAL A 198 -12.63 -28.33 19.83
C VAL A 198 -11.18 -28.51 20.28
N HIS A 199 -10.95 -29.30 21.32
CA HIS A 199 -9.59 -29.72 21.66
C HIS A 199 -9.11 -30.74 20.62
N HIS A 200 -8.13 -30.37 19.79
CA HIS A 200 -7.63 -31.22 18.72
C HIS A 200 -6.15 -30.98 18.43
N ASP A 201 -5.41 -32.07 18.30
CA ASP A 201 -4.02 -32.10 17.83
C ASP A 201 -4.02 -32.42 16.33
N PHE A 202 -3.60 -31.44 15.52
CA PHE A 202 -3.56 -31.50 14.06
C PHE A 202 -2.59 -32.55 13.49
N THR A 203 -1.75 -33.17 14.33
CA THR A 203 -0.95 -34.33 13.94
C THR A 203 -1.77 -35.61 13.83
N ASN A 204 -3.04 -35.57 14.24
CA ASN A 204 -4.01 -36.65 14.07
C ASN A 204 -5.00 -36.36 12.94
N ALA A 205 -5.84 -37.34 12.60
CA ALA A 205 -6.90 -37.18 11.60
C ALA A 205 -7.86 -36.04 11.98
N GLN A 206 -8.15 -35.16 11.02
CA GLN A 206 -8.98 -33.97 11.20
C GLN A 206 -10.45 -34.37 11.52
N PRO A 207 -11.02 -34.01 12.69
CA PRO A 207 -12.35 -34.46 13.10
C PRO A 207 -13.50 -33.75 12.37
N VAL A 208 -13.31 -32.50 11.95
CA VAL A 208 -14.36 -31.74 11.25
C VAL A 208 -14.26 -32.06 9.76
N GLN A 209 -15.28 -32.72 9.22
CA GLN A 209 -15.32 -33.15 7.82
C GLN A 209 -16.00 -32.10 6.93
N GLY A 210 -15.46 -31.89 5.74
CA GLY A 210 -16.04 -31.07 4.70
C GLY A 210 -16.23 -29.61 5.08
N ALA A 211 -15.40 -29.00 5.92
CA ALA A 211 -15.47 -27.55 6.14
C ALA A 211 -15.16 -26.80 4.84
N CYS A 212 -15.67 -25.58 4.66
CA CYS A 212 -15.41 -24.82 3.43
C CYS A 212 -13.95 -24.36 3.39
N VAL A 213 -13.43 -23.87 4.51
CA VAL A 213 -12.05 -23.41 4.67
C VAL A 213 -11.43 -24.07 5.89
N TYR A 214 -10.29 -24.73 5.70
CA TYR A 214 -9.37 -25.12 6.79
C TYR A 214 -8.24 -24.09 6.82
N TYR A 215 -8.17 -23.31 7.88
CA TYR A 215 -7.28 -22.17 8.00
C TYR A 215 -6.13 -22.49 8.95
N LEU A 216 -4.90 -22.23 8.50
CA LEU A 216 -3.67 -22.38 9.30
C LEU A 216 -2.90 -21.07 9.20
N ARG A 217 -2.61 -20.44 10.33
CA ARG A 217 -1.82 -19.22 10.39
C ARG A 217 -0.64 -19.38 11.34
N ASN A 218 0.58 -19.15 10.83
CA ASN A 218 1.82 -19.33 11.60
C ASN A 218 1.84 -20.72 12.29
N ILE A 219 1.47 -21.76 11.55
CA ILE A 219 1.47 -23.14 12.06
C ILE A 219 2.59 -23.90 11.40
N LEU A 220 2.58 -24.01 10.07
CA LEU A 220 3.49 -24.89 9.36
C LEU A 220 4.94 -24.39 9.35
N HIS A 221 5.17 -23.11 9.64
CA HIS A 221 6.53 -22.59 9.82
C HIS A 221 7.26 -23.11 11.07
N ASP A 222 6.52 -23.63 12.06
CA ASP A 222 7.05 -24.24 13.28
C ASP A 222 7.42 -25.72 13.10
N TRP A 223 7.13 -26.30 11.93
CA TRP A 223 7.31 -27.73 11.68
C TRP A 223 8.29 -28.01 10.55
N PRO A 224 9.12 -29.08 10.65
CA PRO A 224 9.92 -29.56 9.53
C PRO A 224 9.04 -30.01 8.34
N ASP A 225 9.63 -30.05 7.14
CA ASP A 225 8.89 -30.34 5.89
C ASP A 225 8.11 -31.66 5.93
N GLN A 226 8.63 -32.70 6.59
CA GLN A 226 7.93 -33.98 6.68
C GLN A 226 6.67 -33.87 7.55
N ALA A 227 6.77 -33.23 8.71
CA ALA A 227 5.63 -33.00 9.58
C ALA A 227 4.57 -32.11 8.90
N CYS A 228 4.99 -31.06 8.17
CA CYS A 228 4.09 -30.25 7.34
C CYS A 228 3.31 -31.12 6.35
N GLN A 229 4.01 -32.04 5.67
CA GLN A 229 3.35 -32.93 4.72
C GLN A 229 2.31 -33.82 5.39
N ASP A 230 2.62 -34.33 6.59
CA ASP A 230 1.76 -35.24 7.35
C ASP A 230 0.48 -34.51 7.83
N ILE A 231 0.62 -33.31 8.39
CA ILE A 231 -0.49 -32.42 8.78
C ILE A 231 -1.40 -32.13 7.57
N LEU A 232 -0.80 -31.73 6.44
CA LEU A 232 -1.54 -31.45 5.21
C LEU A 232 -2.28 -32.67 4.67
N ARG A 233 -1.76 -33.90 4.86
CA ARG A 233 -2.46 -35.14 4.46
C ARG A 233 -3.68 -35.41 5.34
N HIS A 234 -3.63 -35.13 6.65
CA HIS A 234 -4.80 -35.22 7.52
C HIS A 234 -5.89 -34.22 7.14
N LEU A 235 -5.50 -32.97 6.81
CA LEU A 235 -6.45 -31.96 6.34
C LEU A 235 -7.04 -32.32 4.98
N LYS A 236 -6.20 -32.78 4.04
CA LYS A 236 -6.63 -33.25 2.71
C LYS A 236 -7.72 -34.33 2.82
N ALA A 237 -7.57 -35.27 3.74
CA ALA A 237 -8.53 -36.35 3.95
C ALA A 237 -9.92 -35.86 4.40
N ALA A 238 -10.01 -34.67 4.98
CA ALA A 238 -11.26 -34.07 5.43
C ALA A 238 -11.91 -33.12 4.40
N LEU A 239 -11.27 -32.85 3.26
CA LEU A 239 -11.79 -31.92 2.26
C LEU A 239 -13.02 -32.48 1.53
N ALA A 240 -14.02 -31.63 1.32
CA ALA A 240 -15.01 -31.82 0.26
C ALA A 240 -14.44 -31.32 -1.09
N SER A 241 -15.15 -31.57 -2.19
CA SER A 241 -14.69 -31.20 -3.53
C SER A 241 -14.47 -29.71 -3.77
N ASP A 242 -15.13 -28.86 -2.97
CA ASP A 242 -15.08 -27.40 -2.99
C ASP A 242 -14.37 -26.81 -1.76
N SER A 243 -13.83 -27.65 -0.87
CA SER A 243 -13.07 -27.20 0.28
C SER A 243 -11.71 -26.65 -0.13
N VAL A 244 -11.20 -25.68 0.62
CA VAL A 244 -9.84 -25.16 0.48
C VAL A 244 -9.07 -25.22 1.80
N ILE A 245 -7.76 -25.38 1.69
CA ILE A 245 -6.82 -25.14 2.79
C ILE A 245 -6.21 -23.77 2.55
N LEU A 246 -6.37 -22.86 3.51
CA LEU A 246 -5.78 -21.53 3.49
C LEU A 246 -4.56 -21.51 4.40
N LEU A 247 -3.37 -21.44 3.80
CA LEU A 247 -2.10 -21.28 4.49
C LEU A 247 -1.76 -19.79 4.57
N ASP A 248 -1.76 -19.25 5.77
CA ASP A 248 -1.44 -17.87 6.10
C ASP A 248 -0.08 -17.83 6.82
N GLU A 249 0.98 -17.76 6.02
CA GLU A 249 2.37 -17.92 6.47
C GLU A 249 3.24 -16.77 5.94
N LEU A 250 4.37 -16.52 6.60
CA LEU A 250 5.40 -15.64 6.06
C LEU A 250 6.06 -16.30 4.85
N VAL A 251 5.92 -15.69 3.67
CA VAL A 251 6.55 -16.19 2.44
C VAL A 251 7.84 -15.41 2.16
N ILE A 252 8.97 -16.11 2.20
CA ILE A 252 10.28 -15.50 1.90
C ILE A 252 10.46 -15.31 0.39
N GLN A 253 11.07 -14.18 0.03
CA GLN A 253 11.42 -13.88 -1.36
C GLN A 253 12.63 -14.71 -1.79
N GLU A 254 12.63 -15.17 -3.04
CA GLU A 254 13.80 -15.81 -3.64
C GLU A 254 14.88 -14.75 -3.94
N GLY A 255 16.14 -15.04 -3.57
CA GLY A 255 17.26 -14.11 -3.76
C GLY A 255 17.57 -13.25 -2.53
N SER A 256 17.76 -11.93 -2.71
CA SER A 256 18.11 -10.99 -1.63
C SER A 256 16.91 -10.71 -0.71
N GLY A 257 16.71 -11.59 0.29
CA GLY A 257 15.61 -11.50 1.24
C GLY A 257 15.68 -10.27 2.15
N HIS A 258 14.51 -9.75 2.54
CA HIS A 258 14.38 -8.71 3.57
C HIS A 258 14.80 -9.24 4.95
N TRP A 259 15.50 -8.44 5.76
CA TRP A 259 16.03 -8.84 7.07
C TRP A 259 14.99 -9.51 7.98
N TYR A 260 13.74 -9.05 7.92
CA TYR A 260 12.63 -9.59 8.70
C TYR A 260 12.34 -11.06 8.38
N GLY A 261 12.33 -11.45 7.10
CA GLY A 261 12.11 -12.84 6.72
C GLY A 261 13.27 -13.73 7.16
N ALA A 262 14.50 -13.26 6.95
CA ALA A 262 15.70 -13.98 7.34
C ALA A 262 15.84 -14.14 8.86
N SER A 263 15.44 -13.13 9.65
CA SER A 263 15.48 -13.22 11.12
C SER A 263 14.48 -14.22 11.67
N PHE A 264 13.28 -14.30 11.07
CA PHE A 264 12.27 -15.30 11.42
C PHE A 264 12.70 -16.71 11.00
N ASP A 265 13.30 -16.89 9.83
CA ASP A 265 13.84 -18.19 9.40
C ASP A 265 14.87 -18.74 10.40
N LEU A 266 15.81 -17.89 10.82
CA LEU A 266 16.78 -18.25 11.84
C LEU A 266 16.11 -18.56 13.20
N LEU A 267 15.06 -17.84 13.55
CA LEU A 267 14.29 -18.07 14.78
C LEU A 267 13.55 -19.41 14.73
N MET A 268 12.93 -19.76 13.60
CA MET A 268 12.21 -21.03 13.41
C MET A 268 13.17 -22.21 13.49
N MET A 269 14.34 -22.10 12.85
CA MET A 269 15.41 -23.11 12.94
C MET A 269 15.86 -23.28 14.40
N ALA A 270 16.11 -22.18 15.10
CA ALA A 270 16.69 -22.22 16.43
C ALA A 270 15.73 -22.67 17.55
N ASN A 271 14.41 -22.45 17.38
CA ASN A 271 13.40 -22.86 18.36
C ASN A 271 12.77 -24.22 18.06
N TYR A 272 12.55 -24.54 16.78
CA TYR A 272 11.69 -25.66 16.39
C TYR A 272 12.37 -26.66 15.44
N GLY A 273 13.58 -26.36 14.96
CA GLY A 273 14.20 -27.13 13.88
C GLY A 273 13.44 -27.00 12.57
N ALA A 274 12.71 -25.90 12.41
CA ALA A 274 11.87 -25.60 11.26
C ALA A 274 12.43 -24.43 10.45
N ARG A 275 11.63 -23.84 9.56
CA ARG A 275 12.11 -22.82 8.60
C ARG A 275 10.96 -22.02 7.99
N GLU A 276 11.29 -20.82 7.58
CA GLU A 276 10.46 -20.06 6.64
C GLU A 276 10.69 -20.59 5.21
N ARG A 277 9.71 -20.38 4.33
CA ARG A 277 9.67 -21.04 3.01
C ARG A 277 9.27 -20.10 1.89
N SER A 278 9.95 -20.25 0.75
CA SER A 278 9.57 -19.54 -0.49
C SER A 278 8.32 -20.16 -1.10
N LEU A 279 7.71 -19.47 -2.07
CA LEU A 279 6.58 -20.02 -2.83
C LEU A 279 6.90 -21.36 -3.50
N THR A 280 8.08 -21.49 -4.10
CA THR A 280 8.54 -22.71 -4.76
C THR A 280 8.70 -23.87 -3.77
N GLU A 281 9.08 -23.56 -2.52
CA GLU A 281 9.25 -24.55 -1.46
C GLU A 281 7.90 -25.01 -0.90
N TRP A 282 6.96 -24.07 -0.71
CA TRP A 282 5.56 -24.41 -0.40
C TRP A 282 4.94 -25.28 -1.48
N ASP A 283 5.13 -24.96 -2.76
CA ASP A 283 4.62 -25.77 -3.87
C ASP A 283 5.16 -27.20 -3.85
N ARG A 284 6.43 -27.38 -3.47
CA ARG A 284 7.04 -28.70 -3.31
C ARG A 284 6.40 -29.51 -2.19
N ILE A 285 6.13 -28.87 -1.04
CA ILE A 285 5.46 -29.51 0.10
C ILE A 285 4.03 -29.90 -0.27
N LEU A 286 3.27 -28.96 -0.85
CA LEU A 286 1.88 -29.19 -1.30
C LEU A 286 1.82 -30.36 -2.28
N LYS A 287 2.70 -30.38 -3.28
CA LYS A 287 2.76 -31.45 -4.27
C LYS A 287 3.03 -32.82 -3.63
N LYS A 288 3.93 -32.90 -2.65
CA LYS A 288 4.22 -34.14 -1.92
C LYS A 288 3.05 -34.60 -1.03
N SER A 289 2.22 -33.67 -0.57
CA SER A 289 0.96 -33.98 0.13
C SER A 289 -0.21 -34.29 -0.83
N GLY A 290 0.03 -34.26 -2.14
CA GLY A 290 -1.00 -34.44 -3.16
C GLY A 290 -2.01 -33.30 -3.22
N LEU A 291 -1.57 -32.09 -2.91
CA LEU A 291 -2.29 -30.83 -3.04
C LEU A 291 -1.61 -29.96 -4.10
N GLU A 292 -2.31 -28.93 -4.55
CA GLU A 292 -1.76 -27.91 -5.45
C GLU A 292 -2.16 -26.52 -4.95
N ARG A 293 -1.27 -25.53 -5.16
CA ARG A 293 -1.61 -24.13 -4.87
C ARG A 293 -2.59 -23.63 -5.93
N LYS A 294 -3.78 -23.21 -5.51
CA LYS A 294 -4.76 -22.55 -6.38
C LYS A 294 -4.41 -21.08 -6.63
N GLU A 295 -4.00 -20.37 -5.59
CA GLU A 295 -3.76 -18.94 -5.62
C GLU A 295 -2.70 -18.54 -4.58
N PHE A 296 -2.01 -17.42 -4.80
CA PHE A 296 -1.18 -16.75 -3.81
C PHE A 296 -1.68 -15.32 -3.64
N ILE A 297 -2.08 -14.95 -2.41
CA ILE A 297 -2.71 -13.67 -2.11
C ILE A 297 -1.86 -12.92 -1.06
N PRO A 298 -0.96 -12.01 -1.46
CA PRO A 298 -0.23 -11.17 -0.52
C PRO A 298 -1.16 -10.08 0.03
N TYR A 299 -1.21 -9.91 1.35
CA TYR A 299 -2.07 -8.90 1.98
C TYR A 299 -1.30 -7.86 2.80
N ARG A 300 0.02 -7.74 2.62
CA ARG A 300 0.80 -6.60 3.14
C ARG A 300 1.04 -5.58 2.02
N LYS A 301 0.18 -4.56 1.91
CA LYS A 301 0.47 -3.41 1.03
C LYS A 301 1.68 -2.64 1.58
N LYS A 302 2.64 -2.31 0.70
CA LYS A 302 3.82 -1.50 1.05
C LYS A 302 3.59 0.00 0.87
N CYS A 303 2.37 0.43 0.51
CA CYS A 303 2.00 1.84 0.42
C CYS A 303 2.20 2.52 1.78
N LYS A 304 3.02 3.58 1.84
CA LYS A 304 3.33 4.32 3.08
C LYS A 304 2.64 5.69 3.16
N PHE A 305 1.50 5.84 2.48
CA PHE A 305 0.75 7.08 2.39
C PHE A 305 -0.75 6.82 2.52
N GLY A 306 -1.52 7.89 2.70
CA GLY A 306 -2.95 7.85 2.85
C GLY A 306 -3.41 8.02 4.29
N ALA A 307 -4.52 8.74 4.49
CA ALA A 307 -5.31 8.73 5.72
C ALA A 307 -6.80 8.81 5.41
N VAL A 308 -7.63 8.28 6.31
CA VAL A 308 -9.09 8.33 6.22
C VAL A 308 -9.64 9.26 7.29
N ILE A 309 -10.49 10.21 6.89
CA ILE A 309 -11.17 11.13 7.79
C ILE A 309 -12.66 10.75 7.82
N THR A 310 -13.21 10.61 9.02
CA THR A 310 -14.63 10.31 9.23
C THR A 310 -15.26 11.37 10.15
N GLY A 311 -16.56 11.59 10.02
CA GLY A 311 -17.30 12.53 10.86
C GLY A 311 -17.09 14.02 10.55
N LEU A 312 -16.37 14.36 9.48
CA LEU A 312 -16.18 15.73 9.03
C LEU A 312 -17.25 16.12 8.00
N ASP A 313 -17.99 17.20 8.25
CA ASP A 313 -18.92 17.81 7.29
C ASP A 313 -18.24 18.98 6.57
N LEU A 314 -17.97 18.83 5.27
CA LEU A 314 -17.32 19.86 4.47
C LEU A 314 -18.21 21.07 4.14
N ASN A 315 -19.52 21.01 4.41
CA ASN A 315 -20.38 22.19 4.34
C ASN A 315 -20.09 23.19 5.48
N CYS A 316 -19.51 22.71 6.59
CA CYS A 316 -19.34 23.46 7.84
C CYS A 316 -17.86 23.57 8.28
N VAL A 317 -16.96 23.93 7.36
CA VAL A 317 -15.51 24.05 7.68
C VAL A 317 -15.07 25.49 7.96
N GLY A 318 -14.46 25.69 9.14
CA GLY A 318 -13.77 26.92 9.51
C GLY A 318 -12.30 26.94 9.07
N GLU A 319 -11.64 28.09 9.24
CA GLU A 319 -10.22 28.27 8.84
C GLU A 319 -9.26 27.30 9.55
N GLU A 320 -9.51 26.99 10.82
CA GLU A 320 -8.70 26.02 11.58
C GLU A 320 -8.75 24.62 10.95
N THR A 321 -9.94 24.15 10.59
CA THR A 321 -10.12 22.85 9.94
C THR A 321 -9.44 22.82 8.57
N VAL A 322 -9.50 23.91 7.81
CA VAL A 322 -8.79 24.02 6.53
C VAL A 322 -7.28 23.94 6.72
N ALA A 323 -6.72 24.60 7.75
CA ALA A 323 -5.30 24.51 8.06
C ALA A 323 -4.89 23.08 8.45
N GLN A 324 -5.71 22.39 9.24
CA GLN A 324 -5.49 20.98 9.59
C GLN A 324 -5.55 20.07 8.36
N LEU A 325 -6.54 20.26 7.48
CA LEU A 325 -6.64 19.50 6.23
C LEU A 325 -5.42 19.74 5.34
N ARG A 326 -4.94 20.99 5.23
CA ARG A 326 -3.73 21.32 4.48
C ARG A 326 -2.51 20.59 5.05
N GLN A 327 -2.29 20.69 6.36
CA GLN A 327 -1.18 20.01 7.06
C GLN A 327 -1.25 18.50 6.85
N ALA A 328 -2.41 17.89 7.12
CA ALA A 328 -2.61 16.46 6.97
C ALA A 328 -2.44 15.99 5.52
N THR A 329 -2.83 16.80 4.54
CA THR A 329 -2.62 16.46 3.11
C THR A 329 -1.13 16.47 2.77
N TRP A 330 -0.33 17.36 3.35
CA TRP A 330 1.12 17.32 3.17
C TRP A 330 1.80 16.13 3.84
N GLU A 331 1.35 15.73 5.03
CA GLU A 331 1.92 14.64 5.82
C GLU A 331 1.53 13.26 5.27
N HIS A 332 0.24 13.07 5.00
CA HIS A 332 -0.32 11.79 4.55
C HIS A 332 -0.46 11.67 3.04
N LYS A 333 -0.21 12.76 2.31
CA LYS A 333 -0.25 12.89 0.84
C LYS A 333 -1.63 12.77 0.20
N LEU A 334 -2.45 11.82 0.66
CA LEU A 334 -3.80 11.54 0.21
C LEU A 334 -4.72 11.43 1.43
N LEU A 335 -5.81 12.17 1.42
CA LEU A 335 -6.89 12.09 2.40
C LEU A 335 -8.15 11.58 1.71
N ILE A 336 -8.84 10.64 2.37
CA ILE A 336 -10.18 10.19 1.97
C ILE A 336 -11.16 10.68 3.02
N ILE A 337 -11.93 11.71 2.68
CA ILE A 337 -12.92 12.28 3.57
C ILE A 337 -14.25 11.58 3.29
N LYS A 338 -14.68 10.76 4.23
CA LYS A 338 -15.81 9.83 4.07
C LYS A 338 -17.15 10.54 4.11
N GLY A 339 -18.12 10.02 3.35
CA GLY A 339 -19.56 10.29 3.57
C GLY A 339 -20.04 11.70 3.18
N GLN A 340 -19.47 12.30 2.14
CA GLN A 340 -19.82 13.65 1.68
C GLN A 340 -21.07 13.64 0.74
N HIS A 341 -22.12 12.93 1.16
CA HIS A 341 -23.34 12.74 0.35
C HIS A 341 -24.08 14.06 0.08
N ASP A 342 -24.13 14.93 1.07
CA ASP A 342 -24.87 16.21 1.04
C ASP A 342 -23.95 17.42 0.84
N LEU A 343 -22.73 17.20 0.33
CA LEU A 343 -21.79 18.30 0.08
C LEU A 343 -22.30 19.20 -1.06
N GLU A 344 -22.56 20.46 -0.73
CA GLU A 344 -22.98 21.49 -1.68
C GLU A 344 -21.93 21.63 -2.81
N PRO A 345 -22.34 21.81 -4.08
CA PRO A 345 -21.44 21.77 -5.22
C PRO A 345 -20.23 22.70 -5.11
N ASN A 346 -20.43 23.93 -4.63
CA ASN A 346 -19.40 24.97 -4.54
C ASN A 346 -18.40 24.75 -3.39
N ARG A 347 -18.74 23.98 -2.35
CA ARG A 347 -17.90 23.84 -1.15
C ARG A 347 -16.56 23.19 -1.41
N GLY A 348 -16.52 22.23 -2.34
CA GLY A 348 -15.26 21.64 -2.78
C GLY A 348 -14.33 22.67 -3.43
N TRP A 349 -14.89 23.58 -4.22
CA TRP A 349 -14.14 24.67 -4.86
C TRP A 349 -13.66 25.73 -3.87
N ASP A 350 -14.50 26.11 -2.91
CA ASP A 350 -14.11 27.04 -1.85
C ASP A 350 -12.99 26.46 -0.99
N LEU A 351 -13.09 25.17 -0.61
CA LEU A 351 -12.04 24.48 0.12
C LEU A 351 -10.74 24.46 -0.66
N LEU A 352 -10.77 24.09 -1.94
CA LEU A 352 -9.57 24.02 -2.79
C LEU A 352 -8.86 25.38 -2.89
N GLN A 353 -9.60 26.47 -3.07
CA GLN A 353 -9.03 27.83 -3.06
C GLN A 353 -8.42 28.21 -1.72
N LYS A 354 -9.02 27.76 -0.60
CA LYS A 354 -8.45 28.00 0.73
C LYS A 354 -7.26 27.10 1.01
N LEU A 355 -7.13 25.92 0.38
CA LEU A 355 -5.98 25.05 0.57
C LEU A 355 -4.70 25.62 -0.07
N ASP A 356 -4.80 26.31 -1.21
CA ASP A 356 -3.67 27.00 -1.85
C ASP A 356 -3.97 28.50 -2.08
N PRO A 357 -3.73 29.36 -1.08
CA PRO A 357 -4.04 30.78 -1.17
C PRO A 357 -3.09 31.55 -2.10
N THR A 358 -1.94 30.97 -2.49
CA THR A 358 -1.00 31.61 -3.42
C THR A 358 -1.33 31.29 -4.88
N SER A 359 -2.23 30.35 -5.12
CA SER A 359 -2.66 29.95 -6.45
C SER A 359 -3.15 31.11 -7.31
N LYS A 360 -2.77 31.08 -8.60
CA LYS A 360 -3.34 31.98 -9.61
C LYS A 360 -4.77 31.56 -9.92
N LYS A 361 -5.72 32.38 -9.45
CA LYS A 361 -7.13 32.24 -9.82
C LYS A 361 -7.31 32.57 -11.29
N ILE A 362 -7.66 31.58 -12.09
CA ILE A 362 -8.03 31.73 -13.50
C ILE A 362 -9.45 31.25 -13.70
N ASP A 363 -10.18 31.91 -14.59
CA ASP A 363 -11.51 31.45 -14.97
C ASP A 363 -11.43 30.17 -15.83
N ASN A 364 -12.55 29.46 -15.94
CA ASN A 364 -12.62 28.18 -16.64
C ASN A 364 -12.34 28.27 -18.13
N THR A 365 -12.66 29.40 -18.78
CA THR A 365 -12.37 29.60 -20.20
C THR A 365 -10.87 29.73 -20.41
N THR A 366 -10.19 30.47 -19.54
CA THR A 366 -8.74 30.61 -19.53
C THR A 366 -8.06 29.28 -19.20
N PHE A 367 -8.55 28.55 -18.20
CA PHE A 367 -8.08 27.22 -17.84
C PHE A 367 -8.22 26.22 -18.99
N ALA A 368 -9.39 26.15 -19.64
CA ALA A 368 -9.60 25.27 -20.78
C ALA A 368 -8.69 25.65 -21.95
N ARG A 369 -8.46 26.94 -22.20
CA ARG A 369 -7.52 27.43 -23.23
C ARG A 369 -6.05 27.11 -22.91
N ALA A 370 -5.69 26.97 -21.63
CA ALA A 370 -4.37 26.48 -21.21
C ALA A 370 -4.11 25.01 -21.57
N PHE A 371 -5.15 24.29 -22.00
CA PHE A 371 -5.02 22.99 -22.64
C PHE A 371 -5.35 23.06 -24.14
N TYR A 372 -6.12 24.07 -24.58
CA TYR A 372 -6.69 24.25 -25.93
C TYR A 372 -6.47 25.65 -26.55
N PRO A 373 -5.27 25.98 -27.03
CA PRO A 373 -5.16 26.78 -28.24
C PRO A 373 -5.78 25.97 -29.41
N LYS A 374 -6.38 26.64 -30.41
CA LYS A 374 -7.22 25.98 -31.43
C LYS A 374 -6.53 24.75 -32.07
N ASN A 375 -7.28 23.64 -32.23
CA ASN A 375 -6.89 22.40 -32.95
C ASN A 375 -5.93 21.38 -32.25
N ALA A 376 -5.73 21.43 -30.93
CA ALA A 376 -4.87 20.48 -30.21
C ALA A 376 -5.54 19.14 -29.81
N ILE A 377 -4.77 18.07 -29.57
CA ILE A 377 -5.33 16.74 -29.18
C ILE A 377 -6.08 16.75 -27.86
N VAL A 378 -5.59 17.54 -26.91
CA VAL A 378 -6.27 17.66 -25.63
C VAL A 378 -7.67 18.23 -25.88
N ALA A 379 -7.94 18.98 -26.97
CA ALA A 379 -9.26 19.57 -27.26
C ALA A 379 -10.39 18.56 -27.46
N ASN A 380 -10.05 17.27 -27.65
CA ASN A 380 -11.01 16.17 -27.63
C ASN A 380 -11.44 15.77 -26.20
N ILE A 381 -10.68 16.13 -25.17
CA ILE A 381 -11.05 16.00 -23.76
C ILE A 381 -12.03 17.14 -23.45
N ARG A 382 -13.33 16.85 -23.45
CA ARG A 382 -14.34 17.87 -23.12
C ARG A 382 -14.22 18.24 -21.64
N TYR A 383 -13.51 19.32 -21.32
CA TYR A 383 -13.60 19.93 -19.98
C TYR A 383 -14.97 20.59 -19.87
N VAL A 384 -15.90 19.87 -19.27
CA VAL A 384 -17.26 20.35 -19.03
C VAL A 384 -17.39 20.66 -17.55
N GLU A 385 -17.73 21.90 -17.25
CA GLU A 385 -17.99 22.35 -15.89
C GLU A 385 -19.16 21.61 -15.26
N VAL A 386 -19.00 21.31 -13.98
CA VAL A 386 -20.05 20.83 -13.09
C VAL A 386 -20.91 22.04 -12.68
N PRO A 387 -22.23 22.01 -12.87
CA PRO A 387 -23.12 23.09 -12.46
C PRO A 387 -22.92 23.47 -10.99
N ASP A 388 -22.84 24.78 -10.73
CA ASP A 388 -22.72 25.38 -9.39
C ASP A 388 -21.50 24.96 -8.55
N ALA A 389 -20.55 24.22 -9.13
CA ALA A 389 -19.37 23.68 -8.43
C ALA A 389 -18.07 24.46 -8.68
N GLY A 390 -18.18 25.74 -9.05
CA GLY A 390 -17.03 26.57 -9.42
C GLY A 390 -16.32 26.03 -10.67
N SER A 391 -15.02 25.74 -10.57
CA SER A 391 -14.21 25.23 -11.68
C SER A 391 -14.03 23.71 -11.69
N PHE A 392 -14.87 22.98 -10.94
CA PHE A 392 -14.85 21.52 -11.04
C PHE A 392 -15.35 21.07 -12.42
N VAL A 393 -14.70 20.06 -12.96
CA VAL A 393 -14.99 19.48 -14.29
C VAL A 393 -15.41 18.03 -14.19
N PHE A 394 -16.26 17.60 -15.11
CA PHE A 394 -16.63 16.19 -15.26
C PHE A 394 -15.47 15.38 -15.86
N ILE A 395 -15.12 14.29 -15.20
CA ILE A 395 -14.22 13.25 -15.71
C ILE A 395 -14.95 11.91 -15.64
N GLY A 396 -15.21 11.30 -16.80
CA GLY A 396 -16.12 10.15 -16.83
C GLY A 396 -16.28 9.49 -18.19
N LYS A 397 -17.32 8.65 -18.27
CA LYS A 397 -17.82 8.01 -19.49
C LYS A 397 -19.35 7.97 -19.45
N GLY A 398 -19.96 8.02 -20.62
CA GLY A 398 -21.42 7.89 -20.80
C GLY A 398 -22.22 9.12 -20.36
N GLN A 399 -23.52 8.92 -20.18
CA GLN A 399 -24.49 9.95 -19.81
C GLN A 399 -24.28 10.45 -18.38
N GLN A 400 -24.21 11.77 -18.19
CA GLN A 400 -23.97 12.42 -16.90
C GLN A 400 -25.27 12.95 -16.29
N ASP A 401 -26.36 12.18 -16.36
CA ASP A 401 -27.70 12.58 -15.91
C ASP A 401 -27.98 12.29 -14.42
N ASP A 402 -26.93 12.17 -13.58
CA ASP A 402 -27.13 11.93 -12.14
C ASP A 402 -27.93 13.08 -11.51
N PRO A 403 -29.05 12.81 -10.81
CA PRO A 403 -29.95 13.86 -10.35
C PRO A 403 -29.36 14.72 -9.22
N ARG A 404 -28.31 14.26 -8.53
CA ARG A 404 -27.72 15.01 -7.42
C ARG A 404 -26.79 16.11 -7.93
N TYR A 405 -25.89 15.77 -8.86
CA TYR A 405 -24.83 16.67 -9.31
C TYR A 405 -24.38 16.46 -10.77
N GLY A 406 -25.17 15.75 -11.57
CA GLY A 406 -24.94 15.58 -13.01
C GLY A 406 -25.36 16.80 -13.84
N LYS A 407 -25.17 16.71 -15.15
CA LYS A 407 -25.62 17.70 -16.13
C LYS A 407 -26.57 17.01 -17.13
N PRO A 408 -27.89 17.18 -16.98
CA PRO A 408 -28.88 16.56 -17.85
C PRO A 408 -28.59 16.79 -19.34
N GLY A 409 -28.58 15.71 -20.12
CA GLY A 409 -28.30 15.71 -21.57
C GLY A 409 -26.82 15.73 -21.94
N LEU A 410 -25.90 15.76 -20.97
CA LEU A 410 -24.46 15.67 -21.24
C LEU A 410 -24.03 14.21 -21.40
N ASN A 411 -23.53 13.86 -22.59
CA ASN A 411 -22.81 12.61 -22.80
C ASN A 411 -21.31 12.88 -22.98
N MET A 412 -20.50 12.29 -22.10
CA MET A 412 -19.03 12.38 -22.14
C MET A 412 -18.38 11.40 -23.14
N GLY A 413 -19.20 10.56 -23.80
CA GLY A 413 -18.77 9.58 -24.79
C GLY A 413 -18.24 8.28 -24.16
N ASP A 414 -17.95 7.33 -25.04
CA ASP A 414 -17.50 5.97 -24.70
C ASP A 414 -15.98 5.79 -24.88
N GLY A 415 -15.22 6.89 -24.81
CA GLY A 415 -13.80 6.94 -25.17
C GLY A 415 -13.03 5.73 -24.66
N ASN A 416 -12.52 4.92 -25.59
CA ASN A 416 -11.78 3.70 -25.30
C ASN A 416 -10.28 4.04 -25.19
N LEU A 417 -9.79 4.24 -23.96
CA LEU A 417 -8.38 4.57 -23.73
C LEU A 417 -7.46 3.41 -24.11
N ASN A 418 -7.99 2.20 -24.30
CA ASN A 418 -7.20 1.09 -24.82
C ASN A 418 -6.57 1.42 -26.19
N GLN A 419 -7.23 2.22 -27.04
CA GLN A 419 -6.70 2.59 -28.35
C GLN A 419 -5.53 3.58 -28.30
N TYR A 420 -5.30 4.22 -27.15
CA TYR A 420 -4.19 5.14 -26.94
C TYR A 420 -2.82 4.44 -26.88
N TYR A 421 -2.77 3.17 -26.46
CA TYR A 421 -1.49 2.48 -26.26
C TYR A 421 -0.80 2.10 -27.58
N SER A 422 0.53 2.01 -27.55
CA SER A 422 1.32 1.49 -28.68
C SER A 422 0.96 0.04 -29.02
N LYS A 423 0.59 -0.76 -28.00
CA LYS A 423 0.22 -2.16 -28.11
C LYS A 423 -1.16 -2.43 -27.48
N PRO A 424 -2.27 -1.94 -28.04
CA PRO A 424 -3.60 -2.05 -27.41
C PRO A 424 -3.99 -3.51 -27.14
N LEU A 425 -4.85 -3.74 -26.15
CA LEU A 425 -5.56 -5.02 -25.99
C LEU A 425 -6.52 -5.22 -27.16
N SER A 426 -6.87 -6.46 -27.49
CA SER A 426 -8.02 -6.69 -28.38
C SER A 426 -9.32 -6.26 -27.71
N ASP A 427 -10.33 -5.89 -28.49
CA ASP A 427 -11.63 -5.49 -27.95
C ASP A 427 -12.25 -6.59 -27.08
N SER A 428 -12.08 -7.87 -27.46
CA SER A 428 -12.54 -9.00 -26.65
C SER A 428 -11.82 -9.12 -25.31
N GLU A 429 -10.52 -8.84 -25.25
CA GLU A 429 -9.77 -8.87 -23.98
C GLU A 429 -10.18 -7.71 -23.08
N PHE A 430 -10.38 -6.52 -23.66
CA PHE A 430 -10.82 -5.35 -22.93
C PHE A 430 -12.24 -5.54 -22.36
N GLU A 431 -13.19 -5.99 -23.18
CA GLU A 431 -14.57 -6.31 -22.74
C GLU A 431 -14.61 -7.43 -21.69
N ALA A 432 -13.64 -8.36 -21.69
CA ALA A 432 -13.48 -9.39 -20.67
C ALA A 432 -12.88 -8.87 -19.35
N GLY A 433 -12.61 -7.57 -19.23
CA GLY A 433 -12.11 -6.95 -18.01
C GLY A 433 -10.60 -6.88 -17.88
N ARG A 434 -9.85 -7.01 -18.97
CA ARG A 434 -8.40 -6.70 -18.98
C ARG A 434 -8.22 -5.23 -19.29
N THR A 435 -7.31 -4.57 -18.59
CA THR A 435 -7.06 -3.13 -18.76
C THR A 435 -5.61 -2.79 -18.41
N ARG A 436 -5.26 -1.51 -18.52
CA ARG A 436 -3.93 -0.98 -18.21
C ARG A 436 -4.03 0.38 -17.51
N PHE A 437 -2.95 0.80 -16.88
CA PHE A 437 -2.83 2.18 -16.41
C PHE A 437 -2.75 3.11 -17.60
N HIS A 438 -3.42 4.26 -17.55
CA HIS A 438 -3.38 5.22 -18.62
C HIS A 438 -1.99 5.84 -18.78
N TRP A 439 -1.72 6.94 -18.09
CA TRP A 439 -0.36 7.37 -17.80
C TRP A 439 -0.27 7.74 -16.33
N TRP A 440 0.88 7.48 -15.71
CA TRP A 440 1.19 8.00 -14.38
C TRP A 440 1.56 9.46 -14.50
N SER A 441 0.85 10.31 -13.75
CA SER A 441 1.02 11.76 -13.83
C SER A 441 0.81 12.47 -12.51
N THR A 442 1.32 13.69 -12.51
CA THR A 442 0.87 14.79 -11.68
C THR A 442 -0.15 15.60 -12.48
N ASP A 443 -1.19 16.15 -11.84
CA ASP A 443 -2.07 17.09 -12.56
C ASP A 443 -1.27 18.33 -12.99
N GLY A 444 -1.76 19.02 -14.03
CA GLY A 444 -1.19 20.29 -14.48
C GLY A 444 -0.84 20.34 -15.97
N THR A 445 -0.58 21.56 -16.45
CA THR A 445 -0.21 21.81 -17.85
C THR A 445 1.27 21.53 -18.11
N PHE A 446 2.17 21.82 -17.16
CA PHE A 446 3.63 21.80 -17.35
C PHE A 446 4.14 22.76 -18.44
N TRP A 447 3.32 23.75 -18.77
CA TRP A 447 3.65 24.93 -19.59
C TRP A 447 2.76 26.09 -19.15
N GLN A 448 3.23 27.33 -19.30
CA GLN A 448 2.54 28.58 -18.92
C GLN A 448 2.24 28.76 -17.41
N TYR A 449 1.75 27.71 -16.74
CA TYR A 449 1.35 27.68 -15.34
C TYR A 449 2.21 26.69 -14.54
N GLU A 450 2.29 26.90 -13.23
CA GLU A 450 2.95 25.96 -12.34
C GLU A 450 2.02 24.77 -12.03
N PRO A 451 2.57 23.57 -11.77
CA PRO A 451 1.79 22.41 -11.39
C PRO A 451 0.92 22.71 -10.15
N PRO A 452 -0.33 22.23 -10.10
CA PRO A 452 -1.19 22.34 -8.93
C PRO A 452 -0.52 21.79 -7.68
N THR A 453 -0.70 22.46 -6.55
CA THR A 453 -0.28 21.94 -5.25
C THR A 453 -1.19 20.79 -4.81
N PHE A 454 -2.52 21.02 -4.89
CA PHE A 454 -3.55 20.08 -4.45
C PHE A 454 -4.55 19.77 -5.57
N THR A 455 -5.06 18.55 -5.56
CA THR A 455 -6.17 18.12 -6.40
C THR A 455 -7.25 17.48 -5.52
N MET A 456 -8.50 17.68 -5.92
CA MET A 456 -9.67 17.01 -5.36
C MET A 456 -10.37 16.14 -6.42
N LEU A 457 -10.74 14.93 -6.03
CA LEU A 457 -11.62 14.04 -6.80
C LEU A 457 -12.84 13.67 -5.95
N ARG A 458 -14.03 13.87 -6.50
CA ARG A 458 -15.29 13.45 -5.91
C ARG A 458 -15.96 12.42 -6.82
N PRO A 459 -15.82 11.11 -6.57
CA PRO A 459 -16.58 10.11 -7.29
C PRO A 459 -18.08 10.25 -6.99
N ILE A 460 -18.87 10.62 -7.99
CA ILE A 460 -20.32 10.70 -7.88
C ILE A 460 -20.96 9.35 -8.16
N LYS A 461 -20.44 8.67 -9.19
CA LYS A 461 -20.96 7.40 -9.68
C LYS A 461 -19.85 6.54 -10.26
N PHE A 462 -19.79 5.29 -9.85
CA PHE A 462 -18.95 4.26 -10.44
C PHE A 462 -19.75 3.40 -11.42
N PRO A 463 -19.07 2.72 -12.37
CA PRO A 463 -19.73 1.73 -13.21
C PRO A 463 -20.31 0.61 -12.34
N ALA A 464 -21.57 0.25 -12.63
CA ALA A 464 -22.34 -0.74 -11.86
C ALA A 464 -22.70 -1.99 -12.67
N GLY A 465 -22.40 -2.01 -13.98
CA GLY A 465 -22.51 -3.19 -14.84
C GLY A 465 -21.15 -3.88 -15.04
N GLY A 466 -21.15 -5.01 -15.74
CA GLY A 466 -19.93 -5.78 -16.01
C GLY A 466 -19.48 -6.63 -14.82
N LEU A 467 -18.16 -6.80 -14.68
CA LEU A 467 -17.54 -7.59 -13.61
C LEU A 467 -17.27 -6.73 -12.37
N ASP A 468 -17.35 -7.34 -11.19
CA ASP A 468 -17.01 -6.69 -9.91
C ASP A 468 -15.54 -6.21 -9.85
N LYS A 469 -14.67 -6.83 -10.65
CA LYS A 469 -13.23 -6.56 -10.73
C LYS A 469 -12.76 -6.60 -12.18
N GLN A 470 -11.68 -5.87 -12.45
CA GLN A 470 -10.90 -5.91 -13.68
C GLN A 470 -9.42 -6.16 -13.36
N ILE A 471 -8.70 -6.71 -14.33
CA ILE A 471 -7.28 -7.05 -14.22
C ILE A 471 -6.47 -5.98 -14.94
N VAL A 472 -5.63 -5.26 -14.18
CA VAL A 472 -4.64 -4.34 -14.75
C VAL A 472 -3.37 -5.12 -15.04
N GLU A 473 -2.83 -4.97 -16.25
CA GLU A 473 -1.58 -5.60 -16.69
C GLU A 473 -0.51 -4.55 -17.00
N TRP A 474 0.73 -4.85 -16.66
CA TRP A 474 1.88 -3.98 -16.97
C TRP A 474 2.32 -4.09 -18.42
N ALA A 475 2.18 -5.28 -19.02
CA ALA A 475 2.53 -5.56 -20.41
C ALA A 475 3.97 -5.10 -20.80
N ASP A 476 4.90 -5.18 -19.84
CA ASP A 476 6.32 -4.85 -19.97
C ASP A 476 7.23 -6.11 -19.98
N GLY A 477 6.64 -7.30 -19.97
CA GLY A 477 7.33 -8.59 -19.93
C GLY A 477 7.53 -9.17 -18.52
N SER A 478 7.07 -8.49 -17.46
CA SER A 478 7.19 -8.96 -16.07
C SER A 478 6.09 -9.91 -15.62
N ASP A 479 5.07 -10.17 -16.45
CA ASP A 479 3.83 -10.89 -16.11
C ASP A 479 3.05 -10.30 -14.90
N GLN A 480 3.40 -9.07 -14.48
CA GLN A 480 2.74 -8.41 -13.36
C GLN A 480 1.29 -8.02 -13.70
N ARG A 481 0.41 -8.33 -12.75
CA ARG A 481 -1.01 -8.02 -12.80
C ARG A 481 -1.54 -7.65 -11.42
N MET A 482 -2.61 -6.85 -11.39
CA MET A 482 -3.36 -6.58 -10.16
C MET A 482 -4.86 -6.50 -10.44
N GLU A 483 -5.66 -7.02 -9.50
CA GLU A 483 -7.11 -6.86 -9.56
C GLU A 483 -7.55 -5.53 -8.94
N VAL A 484 -8.46 -4.84 -9.61
CA VAL A 484 -9.02 -3.57 -9.14
C VAL A 484 -10.51 -3.49 -9.43
N LYS A 485 -11.23 -2.66 -8.67
CA LYS A 485 -12.61 -2.31 -9.06
C LYS A 485 -12.59 -1.40 -10.30
N PRO A 486 -13.60 -1.49 -11.19
CA PRO A 486 -13.66 -0.63 -12.37
C PRO A 486 -13.91 0.85 -12.02
N GLY A 487 -13.45 1.74 -12.89
CA GLY A 487 -13.66 3.20 -12.74
C GLY A 487 -12.80 3.88 -11.67
N ARG A 488 -11.78 3.22 -11.12
CA ARG A 488 -10.94 3.73 -10.04
C ARG A 488 -9.74 4.55 -10.52
N THR A 489 -9.21 5.35 -9.61
CA THR A 489 -7.92 6.05 -9.75
C THR A 489 -6.89 5.33 -8.89
N ALA A 490 -5.73 5.04 -9.45
CA ALA A 490 -4.58 4.49 -8.74
C ALA A 490 -3.61 5.59 -8.33
N PHE A 491 -2.90 5.39 -7.23
CA PHE A 491 -1.92 6.30 -6.67
C PHE A 491 -0.63 5.57 -6.29
N VAL A 492 0.49 6.28 -6.33
CA VAL A 492 1.80 5.77 -5.91
C VAL A 492 2.64 6.89 -5.27
N ASP A 493 3.39 6.54 -4.23
CA ASP A 493 4.24 7.47 -3.47
C ASP A 493 5.64 7.57 -4.08
N VAL A 494 5.93 8.71 -4.70
CA VAL A 494 7.25 8.97 -5.30
C VAL A 494 8.24 9.62 -4.33
N GLU A 495 7.83 9.97 -3.10
CA GLU A 495 8.78 10.12 -1.98
C GLU A 495 9.29 8.73 -1.55
N GLN A 496 8.41 7.74 -1.49
CA GLN A 496 8.82 6.36 -1.20
C GLN A 496 9.78 5.82 -2.27
N LEU A 497 9.60 6.20 -3.54
CA LEU A 497 10.57 5.91 -4.59
C LEU A 497 11.94 6.53 -4.29
N TYR A 498 11.98 7.82 -3.91
CA TYR A 498 13.23 8.49 -3.56
C TYR A 498 13.95 7.80 -2.40
N ASP A 499 13.20 7.35 -1.38
CA ASP A 499 13.76 6.62 -0.23
C ASP A 499 14.48 5.32 -0.65
N MET A 500 14.03 4.65 -1.73
CA MET A 500 14.64 3.42 -2.27
C MET A 500 15.97 3.64 -2.99
N LEU A 501 16.33 4.88 -3.30
CA LEU A 501 17.52 5.19 -4.08
C LEU A 501 18.79 5.11 -3.23
N SER A 502 19.89 4.70 -3.86
CA SER A 502 21.23 4.77 -3.28
C SER A 502 21.66 6.23 -3.04
N ASP A 503 22.65 6.44 -2.17
CA ASP A 503 23.15 7.79 -1.87
C ASP A 503 23.78 8.48 -3.09
N GLU A 504 24.37 7.70 -4.01
CA GLU A 504 24.91 8.22 -5.27
C GLU A 504 23.78 8.69 -6.20
N GLU A 505 22.73 7.88 -6.35
CA GLU A 505 21.55 8.26 -7.13
C GLU A 505 20.86 9.48 -6.54
N LYS A 506 20.64 9.51 -5.22
CA LYS A 506 20.07 10.67 -4.51
C LYS A 506 20.88 11.92 -4.78
N ARG A 507 22.20 11.85 -4.61
CA ARG A 507 23.09 12.99 -4.88
C ARG A 507 22.97 13.47 -6.32
N MET A 508 22.97 12.58 -7.30
CA MET A 508 22.80 12.95 -8.71
C MET A 508 21.45 13.64 -8.96
N LEU A 509 20.36 13.04 -8.51
CA LEU A 509 19.01 13.54 -8.77
C LEU A 509 18.73 14.86 -8.05
N ASP A 510 19.23 15.04 -6.82
CA ASP A 510 19.12 16.28 -6.03
C ASP A 510 19.69 17.50 -6.76
N HIS A 511 20.70 17.30 -7.62
CA HIS A 511 21.34 18.36 -8.36
C HIS A 511 20.82 18.49 -9.80
N SER A 512 20.04 17.53 -10.28
CA SER A 512 19.65 17.44 -11.70
C SER A 512 18.28 18.07 -11.95
N TRP A 513 17.99 18.43 -13.21
CA TRP A 513 16.69 18.99 -13.60
C TRP A 513 16.21 18.48 -14.96
N VAL A 514 14.91 18.64 -15.19
CA VAL A 514 14.22 18.33 -16.44
C VAL A 514 13.78 19.61 -17.12
N GLU A 515 13.82 19.60 -18.45
CA GLU A 515 13.22 20.62 -19.31
C GLU A 515 12.03 20.02 -20.05
N TYR A 516 10.92 20.76 -20.05
CA TYR A 516 9.71 20.47 -20.81
C TYR A 516 9.67 21.29 -22.10
N MET A 517 8.83 20.87 -23.05
CA MET A 517 8.56 21.69 -24.24
C MET A 517 7.63 22.86 -23.86
N TYR A 518 7.70 23.99 -24.58
CA TYR A 518 6.82 25.15 -24.34
C TYR A 518 5.32 24.87 -24.57
N TRP A 519 5.00 23.80 -25.31
CA TRP A 519 3.65 23.26 -25.41
C TRP A 519 3.71 21.72 -25.51
N PRO A 520 3.88 21.02 -24.38
CA PRO A 520 4.29 19.63 -24.33
C PRO A 520 3.21 18.65 -24.79
N TYR A 521 1.92 18.95 -24.57
CA TYR A 521 0.84 18.08 -25.04
C TYR A 521 0.65 18.11 -26.56
N GLU A 522 0.91 19.26 -27.20
CA GLU A 522 0.93 19.35 -28.66
C GLU A 522 2.15 18.65 -29.24
N TRP A 523 3.30 18.77 -28.55
CA TRP A 523 4.52 18.05 -28.91
C TRP A 523 4.35 16.52 -28.90
N ILE A 524 3.64 15.96 -27.93
CA ILE A 524 3.40 14.50 -27.85
C ILE A 524 2.11 14.05 -28.54
N LYS A 525 1.44 14.90 -29.32
CA LYS A 525 0.12 14.60 -29.87
C LYS A 525 0.12 13.33 -30.75
N GLY A 526 1.17 13.11 -31.53
CA GLY A 526 1.29 11.91 -32.37
C GLY A 526 1.63 10.63 -31.59
N CYS A 527 2.04 10.75 -30.33
CA CYS A 527 2.55 9.65 -29.53
C CYS A 527 1.45 8.75 -28.98
N ARG A 528 1.83 7.50 -28.69
CA ARG A 528 0.95 6.49 -28.08
C ARG A 528 1.45 6.16 -26.69
N GLY A 529 0.55 5.78 -25.79
CA GLY A 529 0.89 5.40 -24.41
C GLY A 529 1.80 4.18 -24.32
N ALA A 530 2.72 4.20 -23.37
CA ALA A 530 3.43 2.98 -22.98
C ALA A 530 2.45 2.01 -22.27
N PRO A 531 2.49 0.70 -22.54
CA PRO A 531 1.56 -0.26 -21.93
C PRO A 531 1.55 -0.27 -20.39
N ASN A 532 2.69 -0.01 -19.74
CA ASN A 532 2.82 0.08 -18.29
C ASN A 532 2.33 1.42 -17.71
N GLY A 533 1.89 2.35 -18.57
CA GLY A 533 1.48 3.71 -18.20
C GLY A 533 2.63 4.66 -17.88
N LEU A 534 3.91 4.28 -18.05
CA LEU A 534 5.04 5.19 -17.90
C LEU A 534 5.22 6.04 -19.15
N GLY A 535 4.41 7.09 -19.21
CA GLY A 535 4.41 8.08 -20.28
C GLY A 535 3.97 7.55 -21.65
N VAL A 536 4.72 7.90 -22.69
CA VAL A 536 4.46 7.52 -24.08
C VAL A 536 5.58 6.65 -24.64
N ALA A 537 5.24 5.79 -25.60
CA ALA A 537 6.18 4.89 -26.25
C ALA A 537 7.19 5.65 -27.13
N SER A 538 8.45 5.22 -27.09
CA SER A 538 9.55 5.75 -27.91
C SER A 538 9.48 5.27 -29.37
N GLU A 539 8.51 5.79 -30.11
CA GLU A 539 8.27 5.45 -31.53
C GLU A 539 8.64 6.59 -32.50
N GLY A 540 9.19 7.69 -32.00
CA GLY A 540 9.56 8.86 -32.83
C GLY A 540 8.35 9.59 -33.42
N ARG A 541 7.25 9.65 -32.67
CA ARG A 541 5.97 10.26 -33.12
C ARG A 541 5.74 11.66 -32.56
N GLU A 542 6.72 12.21 -31.87
CA GLU A 542 6.71 13.57 -31.40
C GLU A 542 6.65 14.53 -32.59
N VAL A 543 5.99 15.67 -32.42
CA VAL A 543 5.99 16.73 -33.43
C VAL A 543 7.41 17.27 -33.55
N PRO A 544 7.99 17.34 -34.77
CA PRO A 544 9.31 17.93 -34.97
C PRO A 544 9.37 19.36 -34.46
N GLU A 545 10.52 19.77 -33.92
CA GLU A 545 10.69 21.10 -33.34
C GLU A 545 10.42 22.22 -34.36
N GLU A 546 10.84 22.04 -35.62
CA GLU A 546 10.56 22.98 -36.71
C GLU A 546 9.06 23.16 -37.00
N GLU A 547 8.24 22.12 -36.77
CA GLU A 547 6.78 22.20 -36.93
C GLU A 547 6.13 22.85 -35.70
N MET A 548 6.65 22.59 -34.51
CA MET A 548 6.22 23.29 -33.31
C MET A 548 6.47 24.79 -33.43
N GLU A 549 7.62 25.21 -33.96
CA GLU A 549 7.98 26.62 -34.12
C GLU A 549 7.10 27.41 -35.11
N LYS A 550 6.36 26.72 -35.99
CA LYS A 550 5.45 27.34 -36.95
C LYS A 550 4.07 27.69 -36.36
N ILE A 551 3.77 27.21 -35.15
CA ILE A 551 2.46 27.42 -34.52
C ILE A 551 2.42 28.86 -33.99
N GLU A 552 1.57 29.71 -34.59
CA GLU A 552 1.50 31.15 -34.29
C GLU A 552 1.14 31.44 -32.83
N GLU A 553 0.36 30.57 -32.19
CA GLU A 553 -0.07 30.73 -30.79
C GLU A 553 1.02 30.41 -29.76
N ILE A 554 2.21 29.97 -30.17
CA ILE A 554 3.26 29.54 -29.25
C ILE A 554 4.08 30.71 -28.71
N ASP A 555 4.16 30.77 -27.38
CA ASP A 555 5.12 31.59 -26.66
C ASP A 555 6.23 30.70 -26.07
N LYS A 556 7.47 30.88 -26.57
CA LYS A 556 8.64 30.12 -26.09
C LYS A 556 8.95 30.37 -24.61
N THR A 557 8.47 31.47 -24.02
CA THR A 557 8.61 31.76 -22.58
C THR A 557 7.79 30.82 -21.69
N TRP A 558 6.85 30.06 -22.27
CA TRP A 558 6.09 29.04 -21.54
C TRP A 558 6.89 27.78 -21.21
N GLN A 559 8.10 27.65 -21.78
CA GLN A 559 9.00 26.55 -21.49
C GLN A 559 9.30 26.47 -19.99
N LYS A 560 9.17 25.28 -19.41
CA LYS A 560 9.42 25.03 -17.99
C LYS A 560 10.64 24.15 -17.77
N LYS A 561 11.38 24.49 -16.72
CA LYS A 561 12.44 23.66 -16.13
C LYS A 561 12.09 23.39 -14.68
N TYR A 562 12.17 22.14 -14.25
CA TYR A 562 11.91 21.76 -12.87
C TYR A 562 13.02 20.85 -12.35
N PRO A 563 13.37 20.93 -11.05
CA PRO A 563 14.24 19.95 -10.42
C PRO A 563 13.68 18.53 -10.63
N LEU A 564 14.56 17.53 -10.75
CA LEU A 564 14.12 16.13 -10.78
C LEU A 564 13.56 15.68 -9.43
N VAL A 565 14.03 16.30 -8.35
CA VAL A 565 13.60 16.05 -6.98
C VAL A 565 12.87 17.27 -6.45
N TRP A 566 11.62 17.10 -6.00
CA TRP A 566 10.86 18.17 -5.35
C TRP A 566 10.93 18.00 -3.84
N VAL A 567 10.86 19.11 -3.11
CA VAL A 567 10.86 19.14 -1.65
C VAL A 567 9.46 19.49 -1.16
N ASN A 568 8.93 18.64 -0.30
CA ASN A 568 7.70 18.89 0.43
C ASN A 568 7.92 20.09 1.38
N PRO A 569 7.20 21.21 1.21
CA PRO A 569 7.46 22.44 1.95
C PRO A 569 7.12 22.36 3.44
N VAL A 570 6.33 21.35 3.85
CA VAL A 570 5.94 21.14 5.26
C VAL A 570 6.81 20.09 5.92
N THR A 571 7.00 18.93 5.29
CA THR A 571 7.70 17.80 5.91
C THR A 571 9.20 17.78 5.61
N GLY A 572 9.66 18.56 4.62
CA GLY A 572 11.04 18.53 4.13
C GLY A 572 11.42 17.24 3.37
N ARG A 573 10.47 16.31 3.18
CA ARG A 573 10.70 15.05 2.45
C ARG A 573 10.90 15.33 0.97
N LYS A 574 11.64 14.43 0.32
CA LYS A 574 12.07 14.54 -1.08
C LYS A 574 11.35 13.53 -1.94
N SER A 575 10.93 13.94 -3.13
CA SER A 575 10.22 13.13 -4.11
C SER A 575 10.89 13.20 -5.47
N PHE A 576 11.08 12.04 -6.12
CA PHE A 576 11.49 12.03 -7.53
C PHE A 576 10.24 12.29 -8.40
N GLN A 577 9.91 13.57 -8.59
CA GLN A 577 8.64 14.03 -9.17
C GLN A 577 8.86 14.58 -10.58
N VAL A 578 8.88 13.68 -11.57
CA VAL A 578 9.09 14.06 -12.98
C VAL A 578 7.92 13.60 -13.84
N GLN A 579 7.21 14.56 -14.47
CA GLN A 579 6.13 14.26 -15.41
C GLN A 579 6.66 13.54 -16.67
N HIS A 580 6.59 12.21 -16.66
CA HIS A 580 7.32 11.34 -17.57
C HIS A 580 6.98 11.52 -19.06
N ASN A 581 5.69 11.59 -19.41
CA ASN A 581 5.26 11.73 -20.81
C ASN A 581 5.72 13.03 -21.47
N LEU A 582 5.97 14.08 -20.68
CA LEU A 582 6.25 15.42 -21.20
C LEU A 582 7.75 15.79 -21.16
N ALA A 583 8.60 14.96 -20.54
CA ALA A 583 10.02 15.25 -20.38
C ALA A 583 10.73 15.28 -21.74
N ARG A 584 11.32 16.42 -22.08
CA ARG A 584 12.03 16.64 -23.36
C ARG A 584 13.54 16.43 -23.22
N ARG A 585 14.15 17.02 -22.20
CA ARG A 585 15.59 16.91 -21.92
C ARG A 585 15.86 16.75 -20.43
N LEU A 586 16.94 16.07 -20.10
CA LEU A 586 17.46 15.95 -18.73
C LEU A 586 18.85 16.57 -18.65
N PHE A 587 19.12 17.23 -17.54
CA PHE A 587 20.41 17.84 -17.23
C PHE A 587 20.94 17.16 -15.97
N ILE A 588 21.87 16.23 -16.16
CA ILE A 588 22.36 15.33 -15.12
C ILE A 588 23.70 15.82 -14.59
N ARG A 589 23.77 16.15 -13.28
CA ARG A 589 25.02 16.54 -12.61
C ARG A 589 25.12 15.93 -11.22
N ARG A 590 26.33 15.85 -10.64
CA ARG A 590 26.60 15.19 -9.35
C ARG A 590 26.91 16.17 -8.20
N GLY A 591 27.19 17.43 -8.53
CA GLY A 591 27.46 18.50 -7.59
C GLY A 591 27.08 19.86 -8.15
N PRO A 592 27.05 20.91 -7.31
CA PRO A 592 26.61 22.24 -7.72
C PRO A 592 27.54 22.91 -8.73
N ASN A 593 28.82 22.53 -8.73
CA ASN A 593 29.87 23.09 -9.60
C ASN A 593 30.16 22.23 -10.83
N ASP A 594 29.45 21.11 -11.00
CA ASP A 594 29.64 20.23 -12.15
C ASP A 594 28.85 20.75 -13.35
N ASP A 595 29.47 20.74 -14.53
CA ASP A 595 28.75 20.96 -15.78
C ASP A 595 27.74 19.82 -16.01
N PRO A 596 26.46 20.11 -16.28
CA PRO A 596 25.46 19.08 -16.46
C PRO A 596 25.70 18.31 -17.77
N LYS A 597 25.68 16.99 -17.68
CA LYS A 597 25.52 16.14 -18.86
C LYS A 597 24.09 16.24 -19.37
N VAL A 598 23.93 16.75 -20.59
CA VAL A 598 22.62 16.86 -21.23
C VAL A 598 22.24 15.53 -21.89
N ILE A 599 20.99 15.10 -21.67
CA ILE A 599 20.34 13.99 -22.37
C ILE A 599 19.15 14.60 -23.11
N ASP A 600 19.24 14.68 -24.43
CA ASP A 600 18.25 15.30 -25.33
C ASP A 600 17.62 14.34 -26.35
N ASP A 601 18.20 13.15 -26.49
CA ASP A 601 17.57 12.00 -27.13
C ASP A 601 16.40 11.51 -26.25
N VAL A 602 15.18 11.72 -26.75
CA VAL A 602 13.93 11.44 -26.02
C VAL A 602 13.81 9.97 -25.60
N ALA A 603 14.33 9.03 -26.41
CA ALA A 603 14.30 7.61 -26.05
C ALA A 603 15.23 7.33 -24.86
N LYS A 604 16.39 7.99 -24.80
CA LYS A 604 17.31 7.92 -23.65
C LYS A 604 16.75 8.64 -22.41
N VAL A 605 16.05 9.75 -22.59
CA VAL A 605 15.34 10.45 -21.49
C VAL A 605 14.32 9.51 -20.85
N ARG A 606 13.45 8.90 -21.64
CA ARG A 606 12.43 7.96 -21.14
C ARG A 606 13.05 6.76 -20.47
N LYS A 607 14.04 6.14 -21.11
CA LYS A 607 14.76 5.01 -20.51
C LYS A 607 15.37 5.38 -19.14
N PHE A 608 15.97 6.56 -19.02
CA PHE A 608 16.52 7.03 -17.75
C PHE A 608 15.43 7.10 -16.68
N LEU A 609 14.26 7.68 -17.00
CA LEU A 609 13.16 7.80 -16.06
C LEU A 609 12.51 6.44 -15.71
N ASP A 610 12.41 5.52 -16.68
CA ASP A 610 11.90 4.16 -16.49
C ASP A 610 12.75 3.38 -15.47
N ASP A 611 14.09 3.49 -15.56
CA ASP A 611 15.06 2.82 -14.68
C ASP A 611 14.87 3.20 -13.18
N PHE A 612 14.17 4.31 -12.91
CA PHE A 612 13.74 4.74 -11.57
C PHE A 612 12.27 4.40 -11.28
N HIS A 613 11.32 4.89 -12.09
CA HIS A 613 9.89 4.76 -11.76
C HIS A 613 9.39 3.32 -11.71
N LEU A 614 9.96 2.39 -12.50
CA LEU A 614 9.60 0.97 -12.44
C LEU A 614 9.91 0.31 -11.09
N ARG A 615 10.71 0.94 -10.22
CA ARG A 615 10.96 0.45 -8.86
C ARG A 615 9.72 0.58 -7.96
N ILE A 616 8.87 1.59 -8.20
CA ILE A 616 7.67 1.87 -7.41
C ILE A 616 6.36 1.54 -8.15
N ILE A 617 6.32 1.56 -9.49
CA ILE A 617 5.14 1.10 -10.24
C ILE A 617 5.10 -0.44 -10.21
N LYS A 618 4.74 -1.02 -9.07
CA LYS A 618 4.55 -2.46 -8.86
C LYS A 618 3.29 -2.70 -8.00
N PRO A 619 2.62 -3.86 -8.13
CA PRO A 619 1.37 -4.14 -7.43
C PRO A 619 1.40 -3.85 -5.93
N GLU A 620 2.51 -4.12 -5.24
CA GLU A 620 2.62 -3.94 -3.79
C GLU A 620 2.77 -2.49 -3.31
N TYR A 621 3.11 -1.55 -4.20
CA TYR A 621 3.30 -0.12 -3.89
C TYR A 621 2.18 0.77 -4.43
N ILE A 622 1.27 0.21 -5.22
CA ILE A 622 0.16 0.94 -5.79
C ILE A 622 -1.05 0.85 -4.89
N TRP A 623 -1.57 2.01 -4.52
CA TRP A 623 -2.84 2.10 -3.85
C TRP A 623 -3.95 2.33 -4.88
N VAL A 624 -5.03 1.57 -4.75
CA VAL A 624 -6.29 1.78 -5.45
C VAL A 624 -7.37 1.68 -4.37
N GLY A 625 -8.25 2.67 -4.32
CA GLY A 625 -9.44 2.83 -3.46
C GLY A 625 -9.79 1.74 -2.44
N PRO A 626 -10.33 2.16 -1.29
CA PRO A 626 -11.68 1.70 -0.95
C PRO A 626 -12.64 2.88 -0.84
N ASP A 627 -12.40 3.96 -1.60
CA ASP A 627 -13.32 5.08 -1.68
C ASP A 627 -14.70 4.60 -2.15
N GLU A 628 -15.73 5.26 -1.68
CA GLU A 628 -17.11 5.00 -2.05
C GLU A 628 -17.64 6.19 -2.83
N GLU A 629 -18.77 6.00 -3.51
CA GLU A 629 -19.46 7.13 -4.11
C GLU A 629 -19.76 8.17 -3.04
N GLN A 630 -19.50 9.43 -3.37
CA GLN A 630 -19.61 10.61 -2.51
C GLN A 630 -18.54 10.75 -1.43
N ASP A 631 -17.49 9.94 -1.42
CA ASP A 631 -16.28 10.35 -0.71
C ASP A 631 -15.60 11.51 -1.44
N LEU A 632 -14.76 12.25 -0.72
CA LEU A 632 -13.86 13.24 -1.30
C LEU A 632 -12.41 12.78 -1.13
N LEU A 633 -11.70 12.60 -2.24
CA LEU A 633 -10.26 12.40 -2.25
C LEU A 633 -9.60 13.75 -2.38
N LEU A 634 -8.71 14.08 -1.45
CA LEU A 634 -7.88 15.27 -1.48
C LEU A 634 -6.42 14.84 -1.44
N PHE A 635 -5.61 15.26 -2.40
CA PHE A 635 -4.19 14.87 -2.43
C PHE A 635 -3.29 16.00 -2.90
N GLN A 636 -2.02 15.90 -2.52
CA GLN A 636 -0.95 16.79 -2.97
C GLN A 636 -0.18 16.17 -4.15
N ASN A 637 0.27 17.03 -5.06
CA ASN A 637 0.88 16.69 -6.36
C ASN A 637 2.42 16.75 -6.34
N TYR A 638 3.04 16.94 -5.19
CA TYR A 638 4.49 17.01 -4.99
C TYR A 638 5.12 15.67 -4.61
N GLY A 639 4.36 14.70 -4.11
CA GLY A 639 4.88 13.39 -3.70
C GLY A 639 4.03 12.20 -4.14
N LEU A 640 3.00 12.44 -4.95
CA LEU A 640 2.15 11.39 -5.52
C LEU A 640 2.13 11.49 -7.03
N PHE A 641 2.16 10.33 -7.67
CA PHE A 641 1.58 10.17 -9.00
C PHE A 641 0.24 9.48 -8.86
N HIS A 642 -0.64 9.79 -9.81
CA HIS A 642 -1.90 9.11 -9.97
C HIS A 642 -2.13 8.73 -11.43
N THR A 643 -3.05 7.79 -11.66
CA THR A 643 -3.45 7.38 -12.99
C THR A 643 -4.90 6.90 -13.01
N LYS A 644 -5.58 7.14 -14.13
CA LYS A 644 -6.88 6.56 -14.41
C LYS A 644 -6.70 5.11 -14.86
N ILE A 645 -7.55 4.23 -14.35
CA ILE A 645 -7.67 2.86 -14.85
C ILE A 645 -8.90 2.79 -15.73
N ASP A 646 -8.72 2.47 -17.02
CA ASP A 646 -9.85 2.42 -17.94
C ASP A 646 -10.68 1.14 -17.75
N TYR A 647 -11.90 1.15 -18.29
CA TYR A 647 -12.83 0.03 -18.26
C TYR A 647 -13.80 0.09 -19.47
N PRO A 648 -14.44 -1.02 -19.86
CA PRO A 648 -15.40 -1.04 -20.96
C PRO A 648 -16.60 -0.12 -20.74
N ALA A 649 -16.98 0.66 -21.75
CA ALA A 649 -18.13 1.56 -21.64
C ALA A 649 -19.46 0.80 -21.41
N SER A 650 -19.54 -0.45 -21.90
CA SER A 650 -20.64 -1.39 -21.68
C SER A 650 -20.91 -1.68 -20.19
N TRP A 651 -19.93 -1.46 -19.31
CA TRP A 651 -20.04 -1.69 -17.87
C TRP A 651 -20.69 -0.50 -17.13
N GLY A 652 -20.95 0.60 -17.85
CA GLY A 652 -21.81 1.68 -17.38
C GLY A 652 -21.11 3.01 -17.13
N VAL A 653 -21.89 3.93 -16.58
CA VAL A 653 -21.51 5.33 -16.39
C VAL A 653 -20.49 5.49 -15.27
N ARG A 654 -19.50 6.35 -15.51
CA ARG A 654 -18.65 6.92 -14.46
C ARG A 654 -18.82 8.41 -14.45
N THR A 655 -19.02 8.95 -13.26
CA THR A 655 -19.11 10.39 -13.00
C THR A 655 -18.19 10.73 -11.84
N VAL A 656 -17.13 11.49 -12.12
CA VAL A 656 -16.22 12.00 -11.11
C VAL A 656 -16.04 13.49 -11.35
N HIS A 657 -16.12 14.27 -10.29
CA HIS A 657 -15.79 15.69 -10.35
C HIS A 657 -14.33 15.86 -9.98
N GLN A 658 -13.57 16.55 -10.83
CA GLN A 658 -12.17 16.89 -10.57
C GLN A 658 -12.04 18.40 -10.41
N GLY A 659 -11.30 18.82 -9.38
CA GLY A 659 -10.92 20.21 -9.19
C GLY A 659 -9.44 20.30 -8.84
N TRP A 660 -8.72 21.18 -9.51
CA TRP A 660 -7.36 21.60 -9.16
C TRP A 660 -7.14 23.03 -9.62
N LEU A 661 -6.10 23.67 -9.09
CA LEU A 661 -5.78 25.08 -9.33
C LEU A 661 -4.30 25.21 -9.71
N PRO A 662 -3.91 26.07 -10.67
CA PRO A 662 -2.50 26.33 -10.95
C PRO A 662 -1.71 26.67 -9.68
N GLY A 663 -0.53 26.08 -9.52
CA GLY A 663 0.32 26.36 -8.37
C GLY A 663 0.67 27.84 -8.28
N GLY A 664 0.70 28.38 -7.07
CA GLY A 664 1.17 29.75 -6.83
C GLY A 664 2.69 29.88 -6.91
N GLU A 665 3.41 28.80 -6.59
CA GLU A 665 4.86 28.76 -6.55
C GLU A 665 5.42 27.66 -7.46
N LYS A 666 6.62 27.91 -7.97
CA LYS A 666 7.41 26.90 -8.69
C LYS A 666 7.88 25.81 -7.71
N PRO A 667 7.82 24.51 -8.08
CA PRO A 667 8.39 23.45 -7.27
C PRO A 667 9.88 23.67 -6.99
N LYS A 668 10.26 23.56 -5.72
CA LYS A 668 11.65 23.72 -5.27
C LYS A 668 12.31 22.36 -5.09
N GLY A 669 13.56 22.27 -5.50
CA GLY A 669 14.40 21.10 -5.29
C GLY A 669 15.38 21.32 -4.15
N PRO A 670 16.11 20.26 -3.75
CA PRO A 670 17.15 20.35 -2.72
C PRO A 670 18.30 21.29 -3.12
N VAL A 671 18.58 21.39 -4.42
CA VAL A 671 19.60 22.27 -4.99
C VAL A 671 18.95 23.11 -6.11
N PRO A 672 19.18 24.45 -6.14
CA PRO A 672 18.66 25.31 -7.19
C PRO A 672 19.19 24.96 -8.59
N ILE A 673 18.37 25.23 -9.61
CA ILE A 673 18.78 25.16 -11.01
C ILE A 673 19.69 26.37 -11.30
N PRO A 674 20.86 26.19 -11.94
CA PRO A 674 21.74 27.32 -12.26
C PRO A 674 21.04 28.38 -13.12
N GLY A 675 21.17 29.65 -12.71
CA GLY A 675 20.59 30.78 -13.44
C GLY A 675 19.11 31.04 -13.16
N GLU A 676 18.52 30.34 -12.19
CA GLU A 676 17.20 30.63 -11.66
C GLU A 676 17.33 30.97 -10.15
N ASP A 677 17.15 32.25 -9.80
CA ASP A 677 17.13 32.74 -8.41
C ASP A 677 15.72 32.69 -7.80
#